data_AF-A0A1A8MNM4-F1
#
_entry.id   AF-A0A1A8MNM4-F1
#
_cell.length_a   1.000
_cell.length_b   1.000
_cell.length_c   1.000
_cell.angle_alpha   90.00
_cell.angle_beta   90.00
_cell.angle_gamma   90.00
#
_symmetry.space_group_name_H-M   'P 1'
#
loop_
_entity.id
_entity.type
_entity.pdbx_description
1 polymer ?
#
loop_
_entity_poly.entity_id
_entity_poly.type
_entity_poly.pdbx_seq_one_letter_code
_entity_poly.pdbx_strand_id
1 'polypeptide(L)'
;TFANNTPAQVEYLTAQYTTAKNKVLSDLDNIGPLLGARIHSNLEKEVVPALDAALRMAGAKVESAIKAMRETKEALENVSSSLETLQDGMGKLQASLAGERASLSNTLSDPACTNGAVSHTCNTIRSTLAQLGINADFSKLPDVSRALANVNTILKVDLSNIVQKGYASFNDTPTLVKDQTKNIVSALPRVKGMLDKIGNEITAFAKMFPVEASLANFTIFLNQQHKTIESFYPQVDQMDFYRWIGCVAVLCAVVLVLAFNILGLLCGTCGYDKQATPTTRGCLSNTGGNLLMAGVGFSFIFAWVLMGLVTTMFVVGGNIEKLMCEPLSNRQLFKIIDTPFLVHPEKKNFLPAMLFQNPNIDLTLGAMYRECYENNGLYHALQLENIFNINSFLNRTVYNKDLGKVLEGVKVDLKNVALLEQVGRDNLMNFANSGLGEIDYPAYLAELNKGIMLVDLLSFCSDLEEQADQLPRGALENALKGHASSIRTIHREQVVPLEQAMSTLSQSIKLLQKTSGDLPVKVTNILSAIDAAEYLITNNASYVVKQEAKGFVQTLVGYFQQYTNWVKNSLTAEVAQCKPISNIVDSAEIVACSFIIDSVNTFWFGLGGCCILLIPSIIFSVKLSKYYRRMDTEDVFEDSPYNDTLNWFPRASAPPSDW
;
A
#
# COMPACT_ATOMS: atom_id res chain seq x y z
N THR A 1 -17.77 -33.45 12.59
CA THR A 1 -19.05 -33.11 11.91
C THR A 1 -19.08 -31.61 11.68
N PHE A 2 -19.88 -31.11 10.73
CA PHE A 2 -20.00 -29.68 10.42
C PHE A 2 -20.18 -28.81 11.68
N ALA A 3 -21.02 -29.26 12.61
CA ALA A 3 -21.25 -28.58 13.89
C ALA A 3 -20.04 -28.55 14.83
N ASN A 4 -19.26 -29.63 14.91
CA ASN A 4 -18.09 -29.70 15.79
C ASN A 4 -16.86 -28.97 15.21
N ASN A 5 -16.76 -28.86 13.89
CA ASN A 5 -15.60 -28.26 13.23
C ASN A 5 -15.71 -26.72 13.15
N THR A 6 -16.93 -26.18 13.16
CA THR A 6 -17.16 -24.74 13.02
C THR A 6 -16.57 -23.92 14.17
N PRO A 7 -16.75 -24.30 15.46
CA PRO A 7 -16.11 -23.59 16.57
C PRO A 7 -14.58 -23.57 16.47
N ALA A 8 -13.96 -24.68 16.10
CA ALA A 8 -12.52 -24.77 15.94
C ALA A 8 -11.98 -23.87 14.81
N GLN A 9 -12.73 -23.72 13.71
CA GLN A 9 -12.37 -22.80 12.62
C GLN A 9 -12.48 -21.33 13.05
N VAL A 10 -13.50 -20.98 13.83
CA VAL A 10 -13.64 -19.62 14.41
C VAL A 10 -12.53 -19.35 15.42
N GLU A 11 -12.20 -20.32 16.28
CA GLU A 11 -11.07 -20.22 17.22
C GLU A 11 -9.74 -20.00 16.48
N TYR A 12 -9.51 -20.72 15.38
CA TYR A 12 -8.34 -20.52 14.53
C TYR A 12 -8.24 -19.07 14.00
N LEU A 13 -9.34 -18.50 13.47
CA LEU A 13 -9.38 -17.10 13.02
C LEU A 13 -9.04 -16.13 14.14
N THR A 14 -9.55 -16.36 15.35
CA THR A 14 -9.23 -15.51 16.51
C THR A 14 -7.77 -15.63 16.95
N ALA A 15 -7.19 -16.84 16.90
CA ALA A 15 -5.81 -17.07 17.28
C ALA A 15 -4.82 -16.32 16.37
N GLN A 16 -5.15 -16.15 15.08
CA GLN A 16 -4.33 -15.42 14.12
C GLN A 16 -4.20 -13.91 14.40
N TYR A 17 -5.03 -13.34 15.28
CA TYR A 17 -4.82 -11.98 15.79
C TYR A 17 -3.42 -11.82 16.41
N THR A 18 -2.92 -12.89 17.03
CA THR A 18 -1.58 -12.91 17.66
C THR A 18 -0.47 -12.61 16.66
N THR A 19 -0.63 -12.99 15.39
CA THR A 19 0.33 -12.71 14.31
C THR A 19 0.41 -11.20 14.05
N ALA A 20 -0.72 -10.52 13.87
CA ALA A 20 -0.77 -9.07 13.68
C ALA A 20 -0.24 -8.33 14.93
N LYS A 21 -0.66 -8.77 16.13
CA LYS A 21 -0.18 -8.23 17.41
C LYS A 21 1.34 -8.31 17.53
N ASN A 22 1.91 -9.50 17.32
CA ASN A 22 3.35 -9.72 17.45
C ASN A 22 4.15 -8.94 16.42
N LYS A 23 3.62 -8.80 15.19
CA LYS A 23 4.27 -7.99 14.16
C LYS A 23 4.31 -6.51 14.54
N VAL A 24 3.20 -5.95 15.04
CA VAL A 24 3.15 -4.57 15.54
C VAL A 24 4.11 -4.36 16.72
N LEU A 25 4.13 -5.28 17.68
CA LEU A 25 5.06 -5.20 18.82
C LEU A 25 6.52 -5.28 18.37
N SER A 26 6.84 -6.16 17.42
CA SER A 26 8.19 -6.30 16.87
C SER A 26 8.63 -5.05 16.13
N ASP A 27 7.76 -4.44 15.32
CA ASP A 27 8.11 -3.23 14.58
C ASP A 27 8.22 -2.01 15.49
N LEU A 28 7.39 -1.92 16.55
CA LEU A 28 7.50 -0.88 17.57
C LEU A 28 8.78 -1.01 18.41
N ASP A 29 9.18 -2.24 18.76
CA ASP A 29 10.44 -2.49 19.48
C ASP A 29 11.66 -2.11 18.62
N ASN A 30 11.55 -2.31 17.31
CA ASN A 30 12.57 -1.98 16.32
C ASN A 30 12.30 -0.65 15.61
N ILE A 31 11.52 0.26 16.20
CA ILE A 31 11.14 1.52 15.55
C ILE A 31 12.35 2.37 15.16
N GLY A 32 13.38 2.43 16.01
CA GLY A 32 14.61 3.17 15.75
C GLY A 32 15.28 2.79 14.43
N PRO A 33 15.73 1.53 14.25
CA PRO A 33 16.36 1.10 13.00
C PRO A 33 15.39 1.09 11.81
N LEU A 34 14.12 0.69 11.98
CA LEU A 34 13.17 0.58 10.86
C LEU A 34 12.76 1.96 10.32
N LEU A 35 12.29 2.85 11.19
CA LEU A 35 11.90 4.21 10.81
C LEU A 35 13.13 5.03 10.42
N GLY A 36 14.24 4.91 11.16
CA GLY A 36 15.49 5.61 10.88
C GLY A 36 16.06 5.26 9.51
N ALA A 37 16.10 3.98 9.13
CA ALA A 37 16.59 3.57 7.81
C ALA A 37 15.69 4.06 6.67
N ARG A 38 14.37 4.03 6.87
CA ARG A 38 13.40 4.50 5.87
C ARG A 38 13.52 6.00 5.64
N ILE A 39 13.59 6.77 6.73
CA ILE A 39 13.86 8.21 6.70
C ILE A 39 15.17 8.50 5.96
N HIS A 40 16.27 7.84 6.37
CA HIS A 40 17.58 8.07 5.78
C HIS A 40 17.58 7.81 4.26
N SER A 41 16.99 6.70 3.81
CA SER A 41 16.94 6.37 2.38
C SER A 41 16.12 7.37 1.55
N ASN A 42 15.01 7.89 2.07
CA ASN A 42 14.20 8.86 1.33
C ASN A 42 14.80 10.26 1.38
N LEU A 43 15.41 10.64 2.51
CA LEU A 43 16.20 11.86 2.58
C LEU A 43 17.41 11.81 1.62
N GLU A 44 18.04 10.65 1.44
CA GLU A 44 19.17 10.44 0.51
C GLU A 44 18.74 10.66 -0.95
N LYS A 45 17.52 10.27 -1.29
CA LYS A 45 16.97 10.45 -2.64
C LYS A 45 16.47 11.86 -2.89
N GLU A 46 15.74 12.44 -1.94
CA GLU A 46 14.97 13.67 -2.16
C GLU A 46 15.69 14.95 -1.71
N VAL A 47 16.56 14.86 -0.69
CA VAL A 47 17.13 16.05 -0.01
C VAL A 47 18.64 16.13 -0.20
N VAL A 48 19.37 15.01 -0.13
CA VAL A 48 20.85 15.02 -0.23
C VAL A 48 21.36 15.67 -1.52
N PRO A 49 20.79 15.46 -2.72
CA PRO A 49 21.34 16.08 -3.93
C PRO A 49 21.27 17.60 -3.90
N ALA A 50 20.14 18.15 -3.42
CA ALA A 50 19.95 19.59 -3.28
C ALA A 50 20.83 20.17 -2.16
N LEU A 51 20.95 19.43 -1.04
CA LEU A 51 21.79 19.81 0.09
C LEU A 51 23.28 19.75 -0.28
N ASP A 52 23.73 18.74 -1.02
CA ASP A 52 25.11 18.59 -1.51
C ASP A 52 25.49 19.76 -2.41
N ALA A 53 24.61 20.12 -3.35
CA ALA A 53 24.81 21.29 -4.20
C ALA A 53 24.91 22.58 -3.37
N ALA A 54 24.03 22.76 -2.37
CA ALA A 54 24.04 23.92 -1.48
C ALA A 54 25.31 23.96 -0.60
N LEU A 55 25.71 22.84 0.00
CA LEU A 55 26.89 22.73 0.86
C LEU A 55 28.19 22.88 0.07
N ARG A 56 28.29 22.33 -1.15
CA ARG A 56 29.46 22.55 -2.03
C ARG A 56 29.56 24.00 -2.46
N MET A 57 28.44 24.65 -2.78
CA MET A 57 28.41 26.08 -3.08
C MET A 57 28.81 26.91 -1.85
N ALA A 58 28.29 26.58 -0.67
CA ALA A 58 28.65 27.23 0.58
C ALA A 58 30.14 27.04 0.89
N GLY A 59 30.67 25.82 0.75
CA GLY A 59 32.08 25.50 0.95
C GLY A 59 33.01 26.30 0.03
N ALA A 60 32.71 26.35 -1.27
CA ALA A 60 33.50 27.13 -2.23
C ALA A 60 33.45 28.65 -1.93
N LYS A 61 32.28 29.16 -1.53
CA LYS A 61 32.14 30.57 -1.13
C LYS A 61 32.88 30.87 0.17
N VAL A 62 32.84 29.96 1.15
CA VAL A 62 33.58 30.05 2.42
C VAL A 62 35.08 30.05 2.16
N GLU A 63 35.60 29.14 1.33
CA GLU A 63 37.01 29.08 0.97
C GLU A 63 37.47 30.37 0.27
N SER A 64 36.65 30.90 -0.64
CA SER A 64 36.90 32.19 -1.29
C SER A 64 36.94 33.36 -0.29
N ALA A 65 36.09 33.35 0.73
CA ALA A 65 36.08 34.33 1.81
C ALA A 65 37.32 34.22 2.70
N ILE A 66 37.68 33.00 3.12
CA ILE A 66 38.88 32.76 3.94
C ILE A 66 40.12 33.25 3.20
N LYS A 67 40.21 32.96 1.90
CA LYS A 67 41.28 33.48 1.05
C LYS A 67 41.29 35.01 1.02
N ALA A 68 40.14 35.65 0.79
CA ALA A 68 40.02 37.10 0.79
C ALA A 68 40.37 37.72 2.16
N MET A 69 39.98 37.09 3.27
CA MET A 69 40.36 37.51 4.63
C MET A 69 41.87 37.47 4.83
N ARG A 70 42.52 36.39 4.38
CA ARG A 70 43.97 36.20 4.49
C ARG A 70 44.73 37.24 3.67
N GLU A 71 44.32 37.46 2.42
CA GLU A 71 44.90 38.48 1.53
C GLU A 71 44.69 39.90 2.07
N THR A 72 43.52 40.18 2.66
CA THR A 72 43.22 41.46 3.31
C THR A 72 44.11 41.69 4.51
N LYS A 73 44.31 40.66 5.34
CA LYS A 73 45.21 40.72 6.50
C LYS A 73 46.64 41.01 6.05
N GLU A 74 47.17 40.24 5.10
CA GLU A 74 48.52 40.42 4.57
C GLU A 74 48.70 41.84 4.00
N ALA A 75 47.71 42.35 3.26
CA ALA A 75 47.74 43.71 2.72
C ALA A 75 47.69 44.80 3.82
N LEU A 76 46.89 44.63 4.87
CA LEU A 76 46.84 45.56 6.01
C LEU A 76 48.15 45.56 6.81
N GLU A 77 48.76 44.40 7.02
CA GLU A 77 50.09 44.28 7.66
C GLU A 77 51.17 44.96 6.81
N ASN A 78 51.14 44.77 5.50
CA ASN A 78 52.05 45.46 4.57
C ASN A 78 51.85 46.98 4.57
N VAL A 79 50.61 47.48 4.63
CA VAL A 79 50.34 48.92 4.77
C VAL A 79 50.91 49.45 6.07
N SER A 80 50.64 48.79 7.20
CA SER A 80 51.14 49.20 8.52
C SER A 80 52.66 49.28 8.54
N SER A 81 53.34 48.21 8.10
CA SER A 81 54.81 48.12 8.09
C SER A 81 55.46 49.09 7.10
N SER A 82 54.89 49.23 5.90
CA SER A 82 55.41 50.15 4.88
C SER A 82 55.21 51.61 5.30
N LEU A 83 54.08 51.94 5.94
CA LEU A 83 53.80 53.28 6.43
C LEU A 83 54.77 53.66 7.57
N GLU A 84 55.01 52.76 8.52
CA GLU A 84 56.00 52.96 9.59
C GLU A 84 57.41 53.18 9.02
N THR A 85 57.81 52.35 8.06
CA THR A 85 59.10 52.47 7.36
C THR A 85 59.23 53.81 6.62
N LEU A 86 58.17 54.24 5.93
CA LEU A 86 58.14 55.52 5.22
C LEU A 86 58.18 56.70 6.19
N GLN A 87 57.46 56.65 7.31
CA GLN A 87 57.44 57.73 8.30
C GLN A 87 58.80 57.90 9.00
N ASP A 88 59.42 56.81 9.48
CA ASP A 88 60.74 56.85 10.12
C ASP A 88 61.85 57.20 9.11
N GLY A 89 61.84 56.55 7.94
CA GLY A 89 62.86 56.76 6.92
C GLY A 89 62.79 58.13 6.26
N MET A 90 61.59 58.73 6.10
CA MET A 90 61.46 60.10 5.61
C MET A 90 61.98 61.14 6.62
N GLY A 91 61.77 60.91 7.92
CA GLY A 91 62.36 61.75 8.97
C GLY A 91 63.89 61.73 8.94
N LYS A 92 64.48 60.54 8.78
CA LYS A 92 65.94 60.36 8.62
C LYS A 92 66.46 61.00 7.34
N LEU A 93 65.79 60.77 6.20
CA LEU A 93 66.14 61.35 4.91
C LEU A 93 66.08 62.88 4.95
N GLN A 94 65.03 63.45 5.54
CA GLN A 94 64.91 64.89 5.72
C GLN A 94 66.07 65.47 6.54
N ALA A 95 66.49 64.79 7.62
CA ALA A 95 67.62 65.20 8.44
C ALA A 95 68.95 65.10 7.67
N SER A 96 69.18 64.00 6.95
CA SER A 96 70.39 63.80 6.13
C SER A 96 70.50 64.82 4.99
N LEU A 97 69.40 65.09 4.27
CA LEU A 97 69.37 66.10 3.21
C LEU A 97 69.50 67.52 3.76
N ALA A 98 68.91 67.83 4.91
CA ALA A 98 69.10 69.12 5.57
C ALA A 98 70.56 69.32 6.01
N GLY A 99 71.19 68.26 6.54
CA GLY A 99 72.61 68.25 6.89
C GLY A 99 73.53 68.45 5.68
N GLU A 100 73.28 67.74 4.58
CA GLU A 100 74.03 67.92 3.33
C GLU A 100 73.79 69.29 2.70
N ARG A 101 72.56 69.80 2.70
CA ARG A 101 72.24 71.15 2.22
C ARG A 101 72.98 72.22 3.02
N ALA A 102 73.02 72.10 4.35
CA ALA A 102 73.76 73.02 5.21
C ALA A 102 75.27 72.92 4.97
N SER A 103 75.80 71.71 4.82
CA SER A 103 77.23 71.47 4.57
C SER A 103 77.66 72.00 3.20
N LEU A 104 76.87 71.73 2.15
CA LEU A 104 77.08 72.25 0.80
C LEU A 104 76.96 73.78 0.77
N SER A 105 76.00 74.37 1.51
CA SER A 105 75.88 75.83 1.67
C SER A 105 77.10 76.45 2.36
N ASN A 106 77.67 75.78 3.37
CA ASN A 106 78.90 76.23 4.04
C ASN A 106 80.09 76.19 3.07
N THR A 107 80.25 75.11 2.31
CA THR A 107 81.27 74.97 1.26
C THR A 107 81.15 76.07 0.20
N LEU A 108 79.93 76.44 -0.19
CA LEU A 108 79.66 77.52 -1.15
C LEU A 108 79.81 78.94 -0.57
N SER A 109 79.99 79.05 0.75
CA SER A 109 80.27 80.31 1.46
C SER A 109 81.77 80.52 1.70
N ASP A 110 82.62 79.60 1.26
CA ASP A 110 84.07 79.72 1.33
C ASP A 110 84.56 80.95 0.54
N PRO A 111 85.56 81.70 1.04
CA PRO A 111 86.14 82.84 0.32
C PRO A 111 86.57 82.53 -1.12
N ALA A 112 86.95 81.29 -1.42
CA ALA A 112 87.28 80.83 -2.78
C ALA A 112 86.12 81.00 -3.78
N CYS A 113 84.87 80.96 -3.33
CA CYS A 113 83.68 81.19 -4.15
C CYS A 113 83.39 82.67 -4.44
N THR A 114 84.16 83.63 -3.90
CA THR A 114 84.03 85.07 -4.19
C THR A 114 84.95 85.56 -5.30
N ASN A 115 85.87 84.71 -5.77
CA ASN A 115 86.78 85.04 -6.87
C ASN A 115 86.01 85.12 -8.21
N GLY A 116 86.27 86.17 -9.01
CA GLY A 116 85.52 86.47 -10.23
C GLY A 116 85.50 85.36 -11.30
N ALA A 117 86.48 84.47 -11.31
CA ALA A 117 86.53 83.32 -12.23
C ALA A 117 85.66 82.12 -11.81
N VAL A 118 85.29 82.02 -10.51
CA VAL A 118 84.61 80.86 -9.90
C VAL A 118 83.22 81.21 -9.35
N SER A 119 82.97 82.50 -9.10
CA SER A 119 81.74 83.02 -8.50
C SER A 119 80.47 82.63 -9.26
N HIS A 120 80.50 82.58 -10.60
CA HIS A 120 79.34 82.18 -11.39
C HIS A 120 78.90 80.73 -11.07
N THR A 121 79.84 79.78 -11.11
CA THR A 121 79.59 78.35 -10.83
C THR A 121 79.08 78.13 -9.40
N CYS A 122 79.69 78.78 -8.39
CA CYS A 122 79.20 78.69 -7.01
C CYS A 122 77.79 79.30 -6.83
N ASN A 123 77.47 80.40 -7.52
CA ASN A 123 76.12 80.98 -7.48
C ASN A 123 75.08 80.06 -8.17
N THR A 124 75.43 79.41 -9.27
CA THR A 124 74.57 78.43 -9.95
C THR A 124 74.23 77.26 -9.01
N ILE A 125 75.22 76.64 -8.38
CA ILE A 125 74.98 75.56 -7.40
C ILE A 125 74.16 76.07 -6.21
N ARG A 126 74.43 77.29 -5.73
CA ARG A 126 73.66 77.89 -4.63
C ARG A 126 72.19 78.08 -4.97
N SER A 127 71.85 78.32 -6.24
CA SER A 127 70.45 78.43 -6.68
C SER A 127 69.70 77.09 -6.70
N THR A 128 70.41 75.95 -6.78
CA THR A 128 69.80 74.61 -6.83
C THR A 128 69.65 73.95 -5.45
N LEU A 129 70.28 74.48 -4.40
CA LEU A 129 70.20 73.96 -3.02
C LEU A 129 68.76 73.74 -2.51
N ALA A 130 67.83 74.63 -2.88
CA ALA A 130 66.43 74.52 -2.48
C ALA A 130 65.72 73.28 -3.07
N GLN A 131 66.22 72.75 -4.18
CA GLN A 131 65.69 71.56 -4.84
C GLN A 131 66.05 70.27 -4.10
N LEU A 132 67.11 70.27 -3.27
CA LEU A 132 67.56 69.11 -2.49
C LEU A 132 66.68 68.85 -1.26
N GLY A 133 65.41 68.51 -1.48
CA GLY A 133 64.42 68.29 -0.41
C GLY A 133 63.41 67.19 -0.74
N ILE A 134 62.68 66.77 0.28
CA ILE A 134 61.60 65.77 0.18
C ILE A 134 60.33 66.40 -0.41
N ASN A 135 59.54 65.61 -1.14
CA ASN A 135 58.27 66.06 -1.74
C ASN A 135 57.03 65.44 -1.08
N ALA A 136 57.03 64.12 -0.86
CA ALA A 136 55.92 63.42 -0.20
C ALA A 136 55.92 63.61 1.33
N ASP A 137 54.74 63.60 1.94
CA ASP A 137 54.57 63.67 3.40
C ASP A 137 53.61 62.57 3.89
N PHE A 138 54.18 61.45 4.33
CA PHE A 138 53.42 60.30 4.84
C PHE A 138 53.03 60.42 6.33
N SER A 139 53.42 61.50 7.02
CA SER A 139 53.10 61.70 8.45
C SER A 139 51.62 62.01 8.70
N LYS A 140 50.91 62.48 7.66
CA LYS A 140 49.50 62.87 7.71
C LYS A 140 48.53 61.74 7.35
N LEU A 141 49.05 60.57 6.94
CA LEU A 141 48.21 59.44 6.57
C LEU A 141 47.69 58.71 7.81
N PRO A 142 46.38 58.37 7.85
CA PRO A 142 45.76 57.71 8.99
C PRO A 142 46.29 56.28 9.15
N ASP A 143 46.35 55.77 10.38
CA ASP A 143 46.75 54.39 10.65
C ASP A 143 45.62 53.39 10.35
N VAL A 144 46.01 52.17 9.93
CA VAL A 144 45.11 51.05 9.59
C VAL A 144 44.94 50.02 10.72
N SER A 145 45.54 50.23 11.90
CA SER A 145 45.50 49.30 13.03
C SER A 145 44.10 48.84 13.45
N ARG A 146 43.08 49.72 13.36
CA ARG A 146 41.69 49.36 13.68
C ARG A 146 41.14 48.31 12.73
N ALA A 147 41.36 48.49 11.42
CA ALA A 147 40.94 47.52 10.41
C ALA A 147 41.69 46.19 10.62
N LEU A 148 42.99 46.24 10.92
CA LEU A 148 43.81 45.05 11.18
C LEU A 148 43.35 44.25 12.42
N ALA A 149 42.98 44.93 13.51
CA ALA A 149 42.45 44.30 14.72
C ALA A 149 41.11 43.58 14.46
N ASN A 150 40.24 44.18 13.66
CA ASN A 150 38.97 43.58 13.28
C ASN A 150 39.19 42.28 12.47
N VAL A 151 40.04 42.31 11.43
CA VAL A 151 40.31 41.11 10.61
C VAL A 151 40.89 39.95 11.44
N ASN A 152 41.76 40.24 12.41
CA ASN A 152 42.33 39.22 13.30
C ASN A 152 41.31 38.53 14.22
N THR A 153 40.20 39.22 14.54
CA THR A 153 39.15 38.66 15.39
C THR A 153 38.29 37.65 14.63
N ILE A 154 38.10 37.87 13.32
CA ILE A 154 37.25 37.06 12.45
C ILE A 154 37.92 35.77 11.95
N LEU A 155 39.24 35.77 11.75
CA LEU A 155 40.00 34.56 11.39
C LEU A 155 39.90 33.43 12.44
N LYS A 156 39.37 33.72 13.64
CA LYS A 156 39.10 32.73 14.70
C LYS A 156 37.74 32.02 14.54
N VAL A 157 36.87 32.45 13.62
CA VAL A 157 35.56 31.81 13.39
C VAL A 157 35.76 30.55 12.56
N ASP A 158 35.25 29.43 13.06
CA ASP A 158 35.45 28.10 12.48
C ASP A 158 34.50 27.84 11.29
N LEU A 159 34.64 28.64 10.23
CA LEU A 159 33.86 28.58 8.99
C LEU A 159 34.08 27.25 8.24
N SER A 160 35.25 26.62 8.44
CA SER A 160 35.63 25.36 7.80
C SER A 160 34.75 24.17 8.20
N ASN A 161 34.09 24.24 9.36
CA ASN A 161 33.29 23.14 9.91
C ASN A 161 31.81 23.15 9.43
N ILE A 162 31.39 24.17 8.66
CA ILE A 162 30.01 24.32 8.18
C ILE A 162 29.58 23.11 7.33
N VAL A 163 30.42 22.68 6.40
CA VAL A 163 30.13 21.56 5.50
C VAL A 163 30.03 20.25 6.28
N GLN A 164 30.93 20.01 7.23
CA GLN A 164 30.94 18.81 8.05
C GLN A 164 29.73 18.74 8.98
N LYS A 165 29.34 19.86 9.62
CA LYS A 165 28.10 19.96 10.39
C LYS A 165 26.85 19.69 9.53
N GLY A 166 26.86 20.12 8.27
CA GLY A 166 25.78 19.85 7.31
C GLY A 166 25.56 18.36 7.05
N TYR A 167 26.61 17.60 6.76
CA TYR A 167 26.49 16.15 6.57
C TYR A 167 26.23 15.39 7.87
N ALA A 168 26.83 15.83 9.00
CA ALA A 168 26.60 15.20 10.30
C ALA A 168 25.12 15.27 10.71
N SER A 169 24.46 16.40 10.48
CA SER A 169 23.02 16.56 10.72
C SER A 169 22.16 15.52 10.01
N PHE A 170 22.58 15.05 8.83
CA PHE A 170 21.86 14.06 8.05
C PHE A 170 22.21 12.63 8.49
N ASN A 171 23.50 12.34 8.64
CA ASN A 171 23.99 11.02 9.00
C ASN A 171 23.61 10.61 10.43
N ASP A 172 23.41 11.58 11.33
CA ASP A 172 22.93 11.34 12.70
C ASP A 172 21.39 11.19 12.78
N THR A 173 20.67 11.20 11.65
CA THR A 173 19.21 11.06 11.67
C THR A 173 18.75 9.72 12.27
N PRO A 174 19.35 8.55 11.97
CA PRO A 174 18.93 7.28 12.56
C PRO A 174 19.13 7.22 14.08
N THR A 175 20.21 7.82 14.60
CA THR A 175 20.45 7.93 16.06
C THR A 175 19.45 8.88 16.71
N LEU A 176 19.16 10.03 16.07
CA LEU A 176 18.13 10.95 16.53
C LEU A 176 16.74 10.30 16.61
N VAL A 177 16.36 9.53 15.57
CA VAL A 177 15.09 8.79 15.55
C VAL A 177 15.04 7.80 16.72
N LYS A 178 16.11 7.04 16.95
CA LYS A 178 16.21 6.10 18.06
C LYS A 178 16.04 6.78 19.43
N ASP A 179 16.65 7.95 19.62
CA ASP A 179 16.59 8.68 20.88
C ASP A 179 15.20 9.32 21.11
N GLN A 180 14.61 9.92 20.08
CA GLN A 180 13.28 10.54 20.18
C GLN A 180 12.15 9.50 20.32
N THR A 181 12.32 8.31 19.74
CA THR A 181 11.33 7.23 19.84
C THR A 181 11.48 6.38 21.10
N LYS A 182 12.48 6.64 21.95
CA LYS A 182 12.72 5.90 23.20
C LYS A 182 11.52 5.89 24.15
N ASN A 183 10.75 6.97 24.18
CA ASN A 183 9.51 7.06 24.98
C ASN A 183 8.39 6.13 24.48
N ILE A 184 8.41 5.78 23.20
CA ILE A 184 7.45 4.86 22.59
C ILE A 184 7.83 3.43 22.92
N VAL A 185 9.14 3.13 22.83
CA VAL A 185 9.69 1.84 23.27
C VAL A 185 9.45 1.63 24.77
N SER A 186 9.60 2.66 25.60
CA SER A 186 9.27 2.55 27.04
C SER A 186 7.76 2.41 27.31
N ALA A 187 6.90 2.91 26.41
CA ALA A 187 5.45 2.70 26.46
C ALA A 187 5.02 1.34 25.88
N LEU A 188 5.92 0.55 25.31
CA LEU A 188 5.63 -0.74 24.68
C LEU A 188 4.94 -1.75 25.60
N PRO A 189 5.25 -1.86 26.91
CA PRO A 189 4.48 -2.70 27.84
C PRO A 189 3.01 -2.27 27.96
N ARG A 190 2.74 -0.95 27.91
CA ARG A 190 1.36 -0.42 27.93
C ARG A 190 0.64 -0.75 26.62
N VAL A 191 1.32 -0.60 25.48
CA VAL A 191 0.78 -0.98 24.16
C VAL A 191 0.46 -2.47 24.13
N LYS A 192 1.38 -3.32 24.61
CA LYS A 192 1.15 -4.75 24.75
C LYS A 192 -0.10 -5.05 25.58
N GLY A 193 -0.28 -4.41 26.72
CA GLY A 193 -1.50 -4.55 27.54
C GLY A 193 -2.78 -4.13 26.82
N MET A 194 -2.74 -3.08 25.99
CA MET A 194 -3.87 -2.68 25.15
C MET A 194 -4.19 -3.72 24.07
N LEU A 195 -3.16 -4.23 23.38
CA LEU A 195 -3.32 -5.25 22.34
C LEU A 195 -3.79 -6.59 22.94
N ASP A 196 -3.32 -6.97 24.13
CA ASP A 196 -3.80 -8.16 24.83
C ASP A 196 -5.28 -8.00 25.23
N LYS A 197 -5.71 -6.81 25.66
CA LYS A 197 -7.13 -6.50 25.91
C LYS A 197 -7.97 -6.66 24.64
N ILE A 198 -7.51 -6.13 23.51
CA ILE A 198 -8.18 -6.28 22.20
C ILE A 198 -8.29 -7.77 21.84
N GLY A 199 -7.23 -8.56 22.02
CA GLY A 199 -7.25 -10.00 21.77
C GLY A 199 -8.27 -10.75 22.65
N ASN A 200 -8.42 -10.34 23.91
CA ASN A 200 -9.42 -10.88 24.82
C ASN A 200 -10.85 -10.50 24.38
N GLU A 201 -11.06 -9.25 23.94
CA GLU A 201 -12.36 -8.80 23.41
C GLU A 201 -12.73 -9.56 22.12
N ILE A 202 -11.78 -9.80 21.21
CA ILE A 202 -11.98 -10.63 20.01
C ILE A 202 -12.37 -12.05 20.39
N THR A 203 -11.64 -12.67 21.33
CA THR A 203 -11.94 -14.02 21.80
C THR A 203 -13.32 -14.09 22.48
N ALA A 204 -13.67 -13.09 23.28
CA ALA A 204 -14.98 -13.00 23.93
C ALA A 204 -16.12 -12.83 22.92
N PHE A 205 -15.91 -12.01 21.89
CA PHE A 205 -16.88 -11.81 20.82
C PHE A 205 -17.09 -13.08 19.98
N ALA A 206 -16.01 -13.80 19.66
CA ALA A 206 -16.10 -15.07 18.95
C ALA A 206 -16.88 -16.14 19.74
N LYS A 207 -16.76 -16.17 21.07
CA LYS A 207 -17.58 -17.05 21.93
C LYS A 207 -19.07 -16.68 21.97
N MET A 208 -19.41 -15.43 21.64
CA MET A 208 -20.80 -14.97 21.53
C MET A 208 -21.42 -15.32 20.18
N PHE A 209 -20.61 -15.77 19.22
CA PHE A 209 -21.09 -16.15 17.89
C PHE A 209 -22.15 -17.25 18.04
N PRO A 210 -23.40 -17.01 17.59
CA PRO A 210 -24.57 -17.80 17.96
C PRO A 210 -24.59 -19.15 17.25
N VAL A 211 -23.52 -19.49 16.53
CA VAL A 211 -23.45 -20.66 15.69
C VAL A 211 -23.37 -21.92 16.54
N GLU A 212 -22.73 -21.91 17.72
CA GLU A 212 -22.82 -23.05 18.64
C GLU A 212 -24.25 -23.27 19.16
N ALA A 213 -24.92 -22.22 19.67
CA ALA A 213 -26.28 -22.37 20.20
C ALA A 213 -27.31 -22.70 19.11
N SER A 214 -27.19 -22.10 17.93
CA SER A 214 -28.10 -22.32 16.80
C SER A 214 -27.85 -23.68 16.15
N LEU A 215 -26.57 -24.09 15.96
CA LEU A 215 -26.25 -25.44 15.50
C LEU A 215 -26.58 -26.48 16.55
N ALA A 216 -26.42 -26.21 17.84
CA ALA A 216 -26.81 -27.13 18.90
C ALA A 216 -28.32 -27.32 18.92
N ASN A 217 -29.12 -26.25 18.86
CA ASN A 217 -30.58 -26.35 18.77
C ASN A 217 -31.02 -27.07 17.49
N PHE A 218 -30.39 -26.77 16.35
CA PHE A 218 -30.65 -27.46 15.09
C PHE A 218 -30.23 -28.94 15.13
N THR A 219 -29.09 -29.25 15.74
CA THR A 219 -28.60 -30.62 15.90
C THR A 219 -29.45 -31.41 16.88
N ILE A 220 -29.93 -30.78 17.97
CA ILE A 220 -30.90 -31.38 18.89
C ILE A 220 -32.20 -31.64 18.16
N PHE A 221 -32.72 -30.67 17.40
CA PHE A 221 -33.92 -30.85 16.58
C PHE A 221 -33.74 -32.00 15.59
N LEU A 222 -32.63 -32.04 14.85
CA LEU A 222 -32.32 -33.13 13.91
C LEU A 222 -32.17 -34.47 14.61
N ASN A 223 -31.46 -34.54 15.75
CA ASN A 223 -31.32 -35.78 16.51
C ASN A 223 -32.65 -36.26 17.10
N GLN A 224 -33.51 -35.33 17.49
CA GLN A 224 -34.85 -35.63 17.97
C GLN A 224 -35.71 -36.16 16.83
N GLN A 225 -35.70 -35.50 15.67
CA GLN A 225 -36.39 -35.98 14.47
C GLN A 225 -35.82 -37.31 13.99
N HIS A 226 -34.50 -37.50 14.03
CA HIS A 226 -33.85 -38.74 13.66
C HIS A 226 -34.26 -39.89 14.58
N LYS A 227 -34.27 -39.67 15.91
CA LYS A 227 -34.79 -40.66 16.88
C LYS A 227 -36.27 -40.96 16.67
N THR A 228 -37.06 -39.94 16.34
CA THR A 228 -38.47 -40.13 15.98
C THR A 228 -38.59 -41.00 14.73
N ILE A 229 -37.85 -40.70 13.66
CA ILE A 229 -37.83 -41.49 12.42
C ILE A 229 -37.34 -42.93 12.69
N GLU A 230 -36.30 -43.10 13.49
CA GLU A 230 -35.78 -44.42 13.87
C GLU A 230 -36.80 -45.24 14.67
N SER A 231 -37.63 -44.58 15.50
CA SER A 231 -38.75 -45.25 16.17
C SER A 231 -39.84 -45.74 15.20
N PHE A 232 -39.93 -45.15 14.01
CA PHE A 232 -40.82 -45.60 12.94
C PHE A 232 -40.20 -46.70 12.07
N TYR A 233 -38.88 -46.93 12.09
CA TYR A 233 -38.24 -47.97 11.27
C TYR A 233 -38.85 -49.37 11.39
N PRO A 234 -39.12 -49.93 12.60
CA PRO A 234 -39.75 -51.25 12.69
C PRO A 234 -41.15 -51.29 12.07
N GLN A 235 -41.88 -50.17 12.07
CA GLN A 235 -43.19 -50.07 11.45
C GLN A 235 -43.08 -49.92 9.93
N VAL A 236 -42.10 -49.14 9.45
CA VAL A 236 -41.79 -49.01 8.03
C VAL A 236 -41.34 -50.34 7.45
N ASP A 237 -40.52 -51.11 8.16
CA ASP A 237 -40.08 -52.45 7.73
C ASP A 237 -41.26 -53.44 7.64
N GLN A 238 -42.17 -53.42 8.63
CA GLN A 238 -43.42 -54.18 8.56
C GLN A 238 -44.30 -53.73 7.37
N MET A 239 -44.44 -52.42 7.14
CA MET A 239 -45.18 -51.88 6.00
C MET A 239 -44.53 -52.26 4.67
N ASP A 240 -43.20 -52.29 4.59
CA ASP A 240 -42.44 -52.70 3.40
C ASP A 240 -42.71 -54.17 3.08
N PHE A 241 -42.72 -55.02 4.09
CA PHE A 241 -43.07 -56.43 3.96
C PHE A 241 -44.51 -56.62 3.45
N TYR A 242 -45.50 -55.92 4.02
CA TYR A 242 -46.89 -55.98 3.53
C TYR A 242 -47.03 -55.40 2.12
N ARG A 243 -46.34 -54.30 1.80
CA ARG A 243 -46.27 -53.73 0.46
C ARG A 243 -45.71 -54.75 -0.53
N TRP A 244 -44.63 -55.43 -0.19
CA TRP A 244 -44.01 -56.46 -1.02
C TRP A 244 -44.98 -57.62 -1.28
N ILE A 245 -45.65 -58.15 -0.26
CA ILE A 245 -46.68 -59.19 -0.41
C ILE A 245 -47.80 -58.72 -1.34
N GLY A 246 -48.30 -57.49 -1.14
CA GLY A 246 -49.35 -56.90 -1.97
C GLY A 246 -48.93 -56.81 -3.45
N CYS A 247 -47.72 -56.33 -3.73
CA CYS A 247 -47.18 -56.26 -5.08
C CYS A 247 -47.03 -57.65 -5.73
N VAL A 248 -46.55 -58.65 -4.98
CA VAL A 248 -46.45 -60.03 -5.46
C VAL A 248 -47.84 -60.59 -5.78
N ALA A 249 -48.83 -60.38 -4.92
CA ALA A 249 -50.19 -60.86 -5.14
C ALA A 249 -50.83 -60.25 -6.40
N VAL A 250 -50.66 -58.93 -6.59
CA VAL A 250 -51.13 -58.23 -7.80
C VAL A 250 -50.43 -58.76 -9.05
N LEU A 251 -49.11 -58.96 -9.00
CA LEU A 251 -48.35 -59.53 -10.11
C LEU A 251 -48.82 -60.96 -10.44
N CYS A 252 -49.01 -61.81 -9.43
CA CYS A 252 -49.54 -63.16 -9.62
C CYS A 252 -50.93 -63.16 -10.28
N ALA A 253 -51.82 -62.22 -9.90
CA ALA A 253 -53.13 -62.09 -10.53
C ALA A 253 -53.03 -61.76 -12.03
N VAL A 254 -52.16 -60.82 -12.40
CA VAL A 254 -51.93 -60.45 -13.81
C VAL A 254 -51.29 -61.61 -14.58
N VAL A 255 -50.26 -62.25 -14.02
CA VAL A 255 -49.59 -63.39 -14.66
C VAL A 255 -50.55 -64.57 -14.85
N LEU A 256 -51.44 -64.83 -13.89
CA LEU A 256 -52.43 -65.89 -13.99
C LEU A 256 -53.37 -65.67 -15.19
N VAL A 257 -53.88 -64.45 -15.35
CA VAL A 257 -54.74 -64.08 -16.50
C VAL A 257 -53.98 -64.26 -17.81
N LEU A 258 -52.73 -63.78 -17.88
CA LEU A 258 -51.89 -63.93 -19.08
C LEU A 258 -51.59 -65.40 -19.38
N ALA A 259 -51.31 -66.22 -18.37
CA ALA A 259 -51.04 -67.65 -18.55
C ALA A 259 -52.24 -68.38 -19.14
N PHE A 260 -53.45 -68.15 -18.62
CA PHE A 260 -54.68 -68.72 -19.19
C PHE A 260 -54.94 -68.26 -20.62
N ASN A 261 -54.71 -66.97 -20.92
CA ASN A 261 -54.87 -66.45 -22.27
C ASN A 261 -53.85 -67.05 -23.25
N ILE A 262 -52.57 -67.14 -22.87
CA ILE A 262 -51.51 -67.71 -23.71
C ILE A 262 -51.71 -69.20 -23.93
N LEU A 263 -51.94 -69.98 -22.86
CA LEU A 263 -52.21 -71.42 -22.98
C LEU A 263 -53.49 -71.67 -23.77
N GLY A 264 -54.52 -70.84 -23.57
CA GLY A 264 -55.76 -70.88 -24.32
C GLY A 264 -55.55 -70.63 -25.81
N LEU A 265 -54.71 -69.66 -26.16
CA LEU A 265 -54.32 -69.39 -27.55
C LEU A 265 -53.52 -70.56 -28.14
N LEU A 266 -52.51 -71.07 -27.44
CA LEU A 266 -51.66 -72.16 -27.93
C LEU A 266 -52.45 -73.46 -28.13
N CYS A 267 -53.19 -73.93 -27.12
CA CYS A 267 -54.02 -75.13 -27.23
C CYS A 267 -55.17 -74.92 -28.24
N GLY A 268 -55.73 -73.72 -28.28
CA GLY A 268 -56.80 -73.36 -29.21
C GLY A 268 -56.34 -73.41 -30.66
N THR A 269 -55.24 -72.74 -30.99
CA THR A 269 -54.66 -72.69 -32.34
C THR A 269 -54.10 -74.03 -32.81
N CYS A 270 -53.30 -74.72 -31.98
CA CYS A 270 -52.74 -76.03 -32.33
C CYS A 270 -53.81 -77.12 -32.44
N GLY A 271 -54.90 -77.00 -31.68
CA GLY A 271 -56.01 -77.95 -31.69
C GLY A 271 -57.11 -77.63 -32.70
N TYR A 272 -57.07 -76.47 -33.36
CA TYR A 272 -58.14 -76.02 -34.25
C TYR A 272 -58.13 -76.77 -35.58
N ASP A 273 -59.23 -77.45 -35.88
CA ASP A 273 -59.48 -78.10 -37.16
C ASP A 273 -60.56 -77.34 -37.93
N LYS A 274 -60.27 -76.97 -39.18
CA LYS A 274 -61.17 -76.23 -40.06
C LYS A 274 -62.33 -77.09 -40.58
N GLN A 275 -62.19 -78.41 -40.60
CA GLN A 275 -63.21 -79.32 -41.13
C GLN A 275 -64.10 -79.91 -40.04
N ALA A 276 -63.77 -79.71 -38.76
CA ALA A 276 -64.57 -80.19 -37.64
C ALA A 276 -65.78 -79.29 -37.39
N THR A 277 -66.97 -79.89 -37.29
CA THR A 277 -68.20 -79.20 -36.88
C THR A 277 -68.14 -78.81 -35.40
N PRO A 278 -68.92 -77.81 -34.93
CA PRO A 278 -68.89 -77.35 -33.54
C PRO A 278 -69.05 -78.46 -32.48
N THR A 279 -69.80 -79.52 -32.78
CA THR A 279 -70.02 -80.67 -31.88
C THR A 279 -68.87 -81.69 -31.87
N THR A 280 -68.02 -81.72 -32.89
CA THR A 280 -66.98 -82.75 -33.08
C THR A 280 -65.55 -82.29 -32.79
N ARG A 281 -65.35 -81.02 -32.43
CA ARG A 281 -64.02 -80.40 -32.18
C ARG A 281 -63.13 -81.18 -31.21
N GLY A 282 -61.82 -81.25 -31.49
CA GLY A 282 -60.87 -82.02 -30.67
C GLY A 282 -60.74 -81.56 -29.21
N CYS A 283 -60.30 -82.48 -28.34
CA CYS A 283 -60.13 -82.23 -26.90
C CYS A 283 -59.15 -81.05 -26.63
N LEU A 284 -58.08 -80.94 -27.42
CA LEU A 284 -57.09 -79.88 -27.30
C LEU A 284 -57.67 -78.49 -27.62
N SER A 285 -58.49 -78.39 -28.68
CA SER A 285 -59.19 -77.14 -29.02
C SER A 285 -60.20 -76.75 -27.95
N ASN A 286 -61.00 -77.72 -27.48
CA ASN A 286 -61.98 -77.48 -26.42
C ASN A 286 -61.32 -76.98 -25.13
N THR A 287 -60.18 -77.57 -24.77
CA THR A 287 -59.37 -77.12 -23.63
C THR A 287 -58.86 -75.69 -23.84
N GLY A 288 -58.37 -75.35 -25.03
CA GLY A 288 -57.95 -73.98 -25.36
C GLY A 288 -59.08 -72.97 -25.20
N GLY A 289 -60.27 -73.28 -25.69
CA GLY A 289 -61.45 -72.43 -25.54
C GLY A 289 -61.93 -72.28 -24.09
N ASN A 290 -61.85 -73.34 -23.28
CA ASN A 290 -62.15 -73.28 -21.85
C ASN A 290 -61.11 -72.48 -21.06
N LEU A 291 -59.82 -72.59 -21.40
CA LEU A 291 -58.75 -71.79 -20.80
C LEU A 291 -58.90 -70.30 -21.12
N LEU A 292 -59.28 -69.94 -22.36
CA LEU A 292 -59.61 -68.55 -22.72
C LEU A 292 -60.79 -68.01 -21.90
N MET A 293 -61.84 -68.81 -21.70
CA MET A 293 -62.99 -68.41 -20.88
C MET A 293 -62.63 -68.32 -19.39
N ALA A 294 -61.73 -69.17 -18.88
CA ALA A 294 -61.20 -69.04 -17.54
C ALA A 294 -60.39 -67.75 -17.37
N GLY A 295 -59.54 -67.40 -18.35
CA GLY A 295 -58.81 -66.13 -18.39
C GLY A 295 -59.74 -64.91 -18.38
N VAL A 296 -60.84 -64.96 -19.13
CA VAL A 296 -61.91 -63.94 -19.08
C VAL A 296 -62.54 -63.86 -17.70
N GLY A 297 -62.89 -65.00 -17.09
CA GLY A 297 -63.45 -65.06 -15.74
C GLY A 297 -62.56 -64.42 -14.69
N PHE A 298 -61.27 -64.78 -14.66
CA PHE A 298 -60.30 -64.17 -13.75
C PHE A 298 -60.08 -62.68 -14.05
N SER A 299 -60.12 -62.27 -15.32
CA SER A 299 -60.03 -60.85 -15.68
C SER A 299 -61.18 -60.06 -15.08
N PHE A 300 -62.42 -60.55 -15.12
CA PHE A 300 -63.56 -59.88 -14.49
C PHE A 300 -63.46 -59.87 -12.95
N ILE A 301 -63.01 -60.97 -12.35
CA ILE A 301 -62.84 -61.07 -10.88
C ILE A 301 -61.82 -60.04 -10.38
N PHE A 302 -60.69 -59.89 -11.08
CA PHE A 302 -59.61 -58.99 -10.65
C PHE A 302 -59.75 -57.56 -11.19
N ALA A 303 -60.54 -57.31 -12.24
CA ALA A 303 -60.62 -55.99 -12.88
C ALA A 303 -61.00 -54.86 -11.90
N TRP A 304 -62.01 -55.06 -11.05
CA TRP A 304 -62.42 -54.02 -10.10
C TRP A 304 -61.36 -53.76 -9.02
N VAL A 305 -60.66 -54.81 -8.57
CA VAL A 305 -59.55 -54.69 -7.59
C VAL A 305 -58.38 -53.92 -8.21
N LEU A 306 -57.98 -54.31 -9.43
CA LEU A 306 -56.90 -53.65 -10.16
C LEU A 306 -57.24 -52.18 -10.46
N MET A 307 -58.46 -51.89 -10.91
CA MET A 307 -58.90 -50.52 -11.16
C MET A 307 -58.98 -49.68 -9.88
N GLY A 308 -59.45 -50.24 -8.77
CA GLY A 308 -59.46 -49.56 -7.47
C GLY A 308 -58.06 -49.22 -6.98
N LEU A 309 -57.13 -50.16 -7.11
CA LEU A 309 -55.72 -49.97 -6.76
C LEU A 309 -55.07 -48.86 -7.62
N VAL A 310 -55.21 -48.96 -8.95
CA VAL A 310 -54.67 -47.99 -9.91
C VAL A 310 -55.21 -46.59 -9.64
N THR A 311 -56.53 -46.46 -9.43
CA THR A 311 -57.18 -45.16 -9.19
C THR A 311 -56.68 -44.53 -7.89
N THR A 312 -56.59 -45.31 -6.81
CA THR A 312 -56.12 -44.81 -5.51
C THR A 312 -54.67 -44.33 -5.60
N MET A 313 -53.79 -45.14 -6.21
CA MET A 313 -52.39 -44.79 -6.38
C MET A 313 -52.18 -43.61 -7.32
N PHE A 314 -53.00 -43.48 -8.38
CA PHE A 314 -52.99 -42.31 -9.27
C PHE A 314 -53.37 -41.03 -8.53
N VAL A 315 -54.45 -41.05 -7.75
CA VAL A 315 -54.90 -39.88 -7.00
C VAL A 315 -53.84 -39.45 -5.98
N VAL A 316 -53.23 -40.39 -5.27
CA VAL A 316 -52.19 -40.07 -4.27
C VAL A 316 -50.88 -39.65 -4.96
N GLY A 317 -50.30 -40.53 -5.78
CA GLY A 317 -49.01 -40.31 -6.43
C GLY A 317 -49.00 -39.12 -7.39
N GLY A 318 -50.05 -38.97 -8.21
CA GLY A 318 -50.16 -37.87 -9.17
C GLY A 318 -50.31 -36.50 -8.51
N ASN A 319 -51.07 -36.41 -7.40
CA ASN A 319 -51.19 -35.15 -6.67
C ASN A 319 -49.92 -34.80 -5.88
N ILE A 320 -49.25 -35.79 -5.25
CA ILE A 320 -47.98 -35.52 -4.55
C ILE A 320 -46.91 -35.06 -5.55
N GLU A 321 -46.85 -35.69 -6.72
CA GLU A 321 -45.93 -35.31 -7.78
C GLU A 321 -46.12 -33.84 -8.20
N LYS A 322 -47.37 -33.46 -8.50
CA LYS A 322 -47.69 -32.11 -9.01
C LYS A 322 -47.72 -31.01 -7.95
N LEU A 323 -48.13 -31.32 -6.71
CA LEU A 323 -48.29 -30.31 -5.66
C LEU A 323 -47.08 -30.17 -4.75
N MET A 324 -46.24 -31.20 -4.64
CA MET A 324 -45.08 -31.19 -3.74
C MET A 324 -43.76 -31.38 -4.49
N CYS A 325 -43.61 -32.45 -5.27
CA CYS A 325 -42.32 -32.81 -5.87
C CYS A 325 -41.85 -31.85 -6.96
N GLU A 326 -42.71 -31.52 -7.93
CA GLU A 326 -42.36 -30.57 -9.00
C GLU A 326 -42.09 -29.15 -8.44
N PRO A 327 -42.89 -28.60 -7.50
CA PRO A 327 -42.58 -27.33 -6.85
C PRO A 327 -41.33 -27.36 -5.96
N LEU A 328 -41.00 -28.50 -5.33
CA LEU A 328 -39.78 -28.66 -4.53
C LEU A 328 -38.53 -28.69 -5.42
N SER A 329 -38.60 -29.38 -6.56
CA SER A 329 -37.52 -29.47 -7.54
C SER A 329 -37.24 -28.13 -8.21
N ASN A 330 -38.30 -27.44 -8.66
CA ASN A 330 -38.20 -26.11 -9.26
C ASN A 330 -38.02 -24.98 -8.22
N ARG A 331 -37.82 -25.32 -6.94
CA ARG A 331 -37.62 -24.39 -5.81
C ARG A 331 -38.75 -23.38 -5.62
N GLN A 332 -39.91 -23.61 -6.22
CA GLN A 332 -41.11 -22.78 -6.05
C GLN A 332 -41.69 -22.93 -4.64
N LEU A 333 -41.55 -24.11 -4.04
CA LEU A 333 -41.96 -24.36 -2.66
C LEU A 333 -41.23 -23.45 -1.65
N PHE A 334 -39.97 -23.09 -1.92
CA PHE A 334 -39.23 -22.17 -1.06
C PHE A 334 -39.86 -20.77 -1.04
N LYS A 335 -40.39 -20.31 -2.17
CA LYS A 335 -41.11 -19.02 -2.25
C LYS A 335 -42.34 -18.99 -1.36
N ILE A 336 -43.04 -20.12 -1.20
CA ILE A 336 -44.19 -20.25 -0.31
C ILE A 336 -43.74 -20.13 1.15
N ILE A 337 -42.68 -20.84 1.54
CA ILE A 337 -42.11 -20.77 2.90
C ILE A 337 -41.58 -19.37 3.22
N ASP A 338 -41.01 -18.70 2.22
CA ASP A 338 -40.44 -17.36 2.31
C ASP A 338 -41.50 -16.25 2.23
N THR A 339 -42.76 -16.58 1.94
CA THR A 339 -43.84 -15.58 1.87
C THR A 339 -44.19 -15.09 3.28
N PRO A 340 -44.19 -13.76 3.52
CA PRO A 340 -44.44 -13.22 4.84
C PRO A 340 -45.79 -13.67 5.43
N PHE A 341 -45.79 -14.10 6.69
CA PHE A 341 -46.96 -14.55 7.46
C PHE A 341 -47.71 -15.78 6.90
N LEU A 342 -47.24 -16.40 5.81
CA LEU A 342 -47.96 -17.50 5.18
C LEU A 342 -47.84 -18.81 5.96
N VAL A 343 -46.65 -19.11 6.48
CA VAL A 343 -46.39 -20.34 7.26
C VAL A 343 -46.86 -20.21 8.71
N HIS A 344 -46.76 -19.01 9.29
CA HIS A 344 -47.17 -18.77 10.67
C HIS A 344 -47.71 -17.33 10.84
N PRO A 345 -48.93 -17.15 11.36
CA PRO A 345 -49.62 -15.85 11.36
C PRO A 345 -48.93 -14.78 12.22
N GLU A 346 -48.19 -15.17 13.26
CA GLU A 346 -47.49 -14.25 14.16
C GLU A 346 -46.03 -13.97 13.77
N LYS A 347 -45.49 -14.64 12.75
CA LYS A 347 -44.07 -14.53 12.37
C LYS A 347 -43.97 -14.05 10.92
N LYS A 348 -43.45 -12.83 10.71
CA LYS A 348 -43.23 -12.25 9.37
C LYS A 348 -42.42 -13.23 8.51
N ASN A 349 -41.18 -13.52 8.89
CA ASN A 349 -40.32 -14.49 8.18
C ASN A 349 -40.13 -15.74 9.05
N PHE A 350 -40.49 -16.93 8.54
CA PHE A 350 -40.48 -18.18 9.31
C PHE A 350 -39.08 -18.64 9.72
N LEU A 351 -38.15 -18.69 8.76
CA LEU A 351 -36.78 -19.18 8.96
C LEU A 351 -35.99 -18.38 10.01
N PRO A 352 -35.88 -17.04 9.94
CA PRO A 352 -35.16 -16.27 10.94
C PRO A 352 -35.88 -16.24 12.30
N ALA A 353 -37.21 -16.37 12.34
CA ALA A 353 -37.95 -16.53 13.59
C ALA A 353 -37.63 -17.88 14.27
N MET A 354 -37.36 -18.93 13.51
CA MET A 354 -36.95 -20.23 14.04
C MET A 354 -35.48 -20.24 14.47
N LEU A 355 -34.57 -19.70 13.65
CA LEU A 355 -33.13 -19.76 13.89
C LEU A 355 -32.64 -18.72 14.92
N PHE A 356 -33.16 -17.49 14.85
CA PHE A 356 -32.64 -16.35 15.62
C PHE A 356 -33.65 -15.77 16.60
N GLN A 357 -34.86 -16.35 16.68
CA GLN A 357 -35.97 -15.79 17.46
C GLN A 357 -36.33 -14.34 17.06
N ASN A 358 -35.98 -13.93 15.84
CA ASN A 358 -36.22 -12.58 15.32
C ASN A 358 -36.87 -12.65 13.93
N PRO A 359 -38.20 -12.41 13.82
CA PRO A 359 -38.92 -12.52 12.55
C PRO A 359 -38.66 -11.35 11.59
N ASN A 360 -37.99 -10.28 12.02
CA ASN A 360 -37.81 -9.05 11.24
C ASN A 360 -36.59 -9.08 10.31
N ILE A 361 -35.74 -10.10 10.41
CA ILE A 361 -34.57 -10.26 9.54
C ILE A 361 -35.05 -10.75 8.17
N ASP A 362 -34.61 -10.13 7.09
CA ASP A 362 -34.98 -10.52 5.73
C ASP A 362 -34.11 -11.69 5.21
N LEU A 363 -34.16 -12.82 5.93
CA LEU A 363 -33.53 -14.08 5.53
C LEU A 363 -34.58 -15.03 4.92
N THR A 364 -34.35 -15.40 3.67
CA THR A 364 -35.18 -16.38 2.92
C THR A 364 -34.48 -17.73 2.82
N LEU A 365 -35.24 -18.83 2.91
CA LEU A 365 -34.79 -20.20 2.68
C LEU A 365 -34.23 -20.37 1.27
N GLY A 366 -34.85 -19.75 0.26
CA GLY A 366 -34.35 -19.77 -1.11
C GLY A 366 -32.95 -19.16 -1.26
N ALA A 367 -32.71 -18.00 -0.65
CA ALA A 367 -31.37 -17.38 -0.64
C ALA A 367 -30.37 -18.24 0.13
N MET A 368 -30.70 -18.68 1.36
CA MET A 368 -29.83 -19.53 2.15
C MET A 368 -29.43 -20.81 1.39
N TYR A 369 -30.40 -21.48 0.76
CA TYR A 369 -30.14 -22.66 -0.06
C TYR A 369 -29.20 -22.35 -1.22
N ARG A 370 -29.42 -21.26 -1.97
CA ARG A 370 -28.57 -20.87 -3.09
C ARG A 370 -27.13 -20.61 -2.66
N GLU A 371 -26.94 -19.82 -1.60
CA GLU A 371 -25.61 -19.52 -1.06
C GLU A 371 -24.91 -20.81 -0.59
N CYS A 372 -25.64 -21.73 0.05
CA CYS A 372 -25.08 -23.03 0.43
C CYS A 372 -24.81 -23.96 -0.75
N TYR A 373 -25.63 -23.90 -1.79
CA TYR A 373 -25.41 -24.65 -3.02
C TYR A 373 -24.13 -24.18 -3.73
N GLU A 374 -23.81 -22.89 -3.69
CA GLU A 374 -22.55 -22.31 -4.17
C GLU A 374 -21.36 -22.54 -3.23
N ASN A 375 -21.57 -23.25 -2.11
CA ASN A 375 -20.55 -23.58 -1.11
C ASN A 375 -19.99 -22.36 -0.36
N ASN A 376 -20.78 -21.28 -0.22
CA ASN A 376 -20.40 -20.14 0.59
C ASN A 376 -20.40 -20.50 2.10
N GLY A 377 -19.74 -19.66 2.90
CA GLY A 377 -19.67 -19.82 4.35
C GLY A 377 -21.02 -19.55 5.01
N LEU A 378 -21.29 -20.25 6.11
CA LEU A 378 -22.57 -20.15 6.84
C LEU A 378 -22.88 -18.71 7.30
N TYR A 379 -21.86 -17.91 7.61
CA TYR A 379 -22.02 -16.50 7.99
C TYR A 379 -22.67 -15.67 6.88
N HIS A 380 -22.27 -15.91 5.63
CA HIS A 380 -22.84 -15.23 4.47
C HIS A 380 -24.24 -15.78 4.14
N ALA A 381 -24.39 -17.10 4.09
CA ALA A 381 -25.64 -17.76 3.71
C ALA A 381 -26.81 -17.43 4.67
N LEU A 382 -26.52 -17.27 5.96
CA LEU A 382 -27.51 -16.88 6.97
C LEU A 382 -27.61 -15.37 7.18
N GLN A 383 -26.85 -14.56 6.43
CA GLN A 383 -26.77 -13.10 6.60
C GLN A 383 -26.53 -12.69 8.07
N LEU A 384 -25.61 -13.41 8.74
CA LEU A 384 -25.33 -13.17 10.16
C LEU A 384 -24.77 -11.77 10.42
N GLU A 385 -24.32 -11.04 9.39
CA GLU A 385 -23.92 -9.64 9.51
C GLU A 385 -25.00 -8.71 10.06
N ASN A 386 -26.28 -9.05 9.87
CA ASN A 386 -27.42 -8.29 10.40
C ASN A 386 -27.58 -8.41 11.92
N ILE A 387 -26.99 -9.45 12.52
CA ILE A 387 -27.09 -9.77 13.96
C ILE A 387 -25.72 -9.60 14.63
N PHE A 388 -24.68 -10.10 13.99
CA PHE A 388 -23.29 -10.12 14.43
C PHE A 388 -22.43 -9.38 13.41
N ASN A 389 -22.43 -8.05 13.46
CA ASN A 389 -21.62 -7.24 12.56
C ASN A 389 -20.14 -7.24 12.95
N ILE A 390 -19.41 -8.20 12.40
CA ILE A 390 -17.98 -8.42 12.65
C ILE A 390 -17.15 -7.21 12.21
N ASN A 391 -17.54 -6.56 11.10
CA ASN A 391 -16.85 -5.39 10.59
C ASN A 391 -16.95 -4.20 11.56
N SER A 392 -18.14 -3.95 12.11
CA SER A 392 -18.36 -2.90 13.10
C SER A 392 -17.60 -3.19 14.40
N PHE A 393 -17.62 -4.44 14.85
CA PHE A 393 -16.90 -4.84 16.06
C PHE A 393 -15.39 -4.70 15.88
N LEU A 394 -14.82 -5.29 14.83
CA LEU A 394 -13.39 -5.24 14.57
C LEU A 394 -12.90 -3.81 14.34
N ASN A 395 -13.65 -2.98 13.62
CA ASN A 395 -13.28 -1.56 13.49
C ASN A 395 -13.29 -0.84 14.83
N ARG A 396 -14.31 -1.03 15.68
CA ARG A 396 -14.37 -0.36 16.99
C ARG A 396 -13.28 -0.85 17.96
N THR A 397 -13.04 -2.15 17.98
CA THR A 397 -12.18 -2.81 18.96
C THR A 397 -10.71 -2.71 18.58
N VAL A 398 -10.39 -2.92 17.30
CA VAL A 398 -9.00 -2.89 16.81
C VAL A 398 -8.52 -1.47 16.54
N TYR A 399 -9.40 -0.56 16.08
CA TYR A 399 -9.09 0.87 15.98
C TYR A 399 -9.53 1.63 17.24
N ASN A 400 -8.94 1.25 18.37
CA ASN A 400 -9.16 1.98 19.60
C ASN A 400 -8.49 3.36 19.54
N LYS A 401 -9.23 4.42 19.91
CA LYS A 401 -8.71 5.80 20.05
C LYS A 401 -7.48 5.88 20.97
N ASP A 402 -7.38 5.03 21.98
CA ASP A 402 -6.23 5.00 22.88
C ASP A 402 -4.97 4.46 22.21
N LEU A 403 -5.11 3.45 21.33
CA LEU A 403 -4.00 2.96 20.51
C LEU A 403 -3.61 4.04 19.48
N GLY A 404 -4.61 4.70 18.87
CA GLY A 404 -4.40 5.85 17.99
C GLY A 404 -3.57 6.96 18.65
N LYS A 405 -3.89 7.35 19.89
CA LYS A 405 -3.14 8.37 20.65
C LYS A 405 -1.68 7.97 20.92
N VAL A 406 -1.42 6.69 21.20
CA VAL A 406 -0.04 6.22 21.42
C VAL A 406 0.74 6.22 20.11
N LEU A 407 0.11 5.81 19.01
CA LEU A 407 0.70 5.82 17.68
C LEU A 407 0.91 7.25 17.14
N GLU A 408 0.02 8.20 17.43
CA GLU A 408 0.20 9.64 17.17
C GLU A 408 1.37 10.24 17.96
N GLY A 409 1.83 9.56 19.01
CA GLY A 409 3.05 9.89 19.74
C GLY A 409 4.33 9.64 18.96
N VAL A 410 4.28 8.93 17.82
CA VAL A 410 5.40 8.78 16.87
C VAL A 410 5.60 10.10 16.12
N LYS A 411 6.22 11.06 16.80
CA LYS A 411 6.68 12.32 16.23
C LYS A 411 8.20 12.35 16.28
N VAL A 412 8.80 12.37 15.10
CA VAL A 412 10.22 12.63 14.94
C VAL A 412 10.31 14.03 14.37
N ASP A 413 11.03 14.90 15.07
CA ASP A 413 11.33 16.25 14.60
C ASP A 413 12.84 16.35 14.50
N LEU A 414 13.34 16.69 13.31
CA LEU A 414 14.74 17.09 13.19
C LEU A 414 14.94 18.31 14.11
N LYS A 415 15.95 18.25 14.99
CA LYS A 415 16.33 19.42 15.77
C LYS A 415 16.66 20.56 14.79
N ASN A 416 16.33 21.80 15.15
CA ASN A 416 16.76 22.97 14.37
C ASN A 416 18.28 22.92 14.25
N VAL A 417 18.77 22.59 13.07
CA VAL A 417 20.20 22.49 12.81
C VAL A 417 20.66 23.85 12.33
N ALA A 418 21.37 24.55 13.22
CA ALA A 418 22.13 25.73 12.86
C ALA A 418 23.49 25.28 12.33
N LEU A 419 23.73 25.45 11.03
CA LEU A 419 25.02 25.22 10.39
C LEU A 419 26.03 26.29 10.81
N LEU A 420 25.56 27.53 10.97
CA LEU A 420 26.34 28.64 11.52
C LEU A 420 25.54 29.33 12.64
N GLU A 421 26.10 29.32 13.84
CA GLU A 421 25.51 30.01 14.99
C GLU A 421 25.40 31.52 14.75
N GLN A 422 24.46 32.16 15.43
CA GLN A 422 24.22 33.61 15.30
C GLN A 422 25.50 34.43 15.55
N VAL A 423 26.32 34.01 16.51
CA VAL A 423 27.63 34.65 16.80
C VAL A 423 28.56 34.60 15.57
N GLY A 424 28.58 33.49 14.84
CA GLY A 424 29.36 33.35 13.61
C GLY A 424 28.83 34.24 12.48
N ARG A 425 27.49 34.36 12.37
CA ARG A 425 26.83 35.24 11.38
C ARG A 425 27.14 36.71 11.65
N ASP A 426 27.04 37.13 12.90
CA ASP A 426 27.34 38.49 13.33
C ASP A 426 28.82 38.82 13.09
N ASN A 427 29.74 37.88 13.36
CA ASN A 427 31.17 38.06 13.08
C ASN A 427 31.46 38.25 11.58
N LEU A 428 30.81 37.49 10.69
CA LEU A 428 30.94 37.68 9.25
C LEU A 428 30.40 39.04 8.79
N MET A 429 29.25 39.47 9.32
CA MET A 429 28.70 40.80 9.02
C MET A 429 29.62 41.93 9.53
N ASN A 430 30.19 41.76 10.72
CA ASN A 430 31.20 42.69 11.25
C ASN A 430 32.47 42.71 10.40
N PHE A 431 32.82 41.60 9.72
CA PHE A 431 33.93 41.58 8.78
C PHE A 431 33.64 42.37 7.50
N ALA A 432 32.45 42.19 6.92
CA ALA A 432 32.01 43.02 5.81
C ALA A 432 32.08 44.52 6.16
N ASN A 433 31.84 44.84 7.42
CA ASN A 433 31.88 46.20 7.98
C ASN A 433 33.17 46.49 8.76
N SER A 434 34.27 45.78 8.51
CA SER A 434 35.51 45.82 9.32
C SER A 434 36.27 47.15 9.31
N GLY A 435 35.75 48.18 8.66
CA GLY A 435 36.37 49.50 8.50
C GLY A 435 37.23 49.64 7.24
N LEU A 436 37.29 48.63 6.36
CA LEU A 436 37.98 48.73 5.07
C LEU A 436 37.43 49.86 4.19
N GLY A 437 36.10 50.05 4.19
CA GLY A 437 35.45 51.15 3.49
C GLY A 437 35.70 52.53 4.10
N GLU A 438 36.25 52.60 5.32
CA GLU A 438 36.56 53.85 6.03
C GLU A 438 38.00 54.32 5.76
N ILE A 439 38.82 53.53 5.06
CA ILE A 439 40.19 53.90 4.69
C ILE A 439 40.14 54.99 3.61
N ASP A 440 40.84 56.10 3.82
CA ASP A 440 40.96 57.19 2.86
C ASP A 440 41.94 56.81 1.73
N TYR A 441 41.51 55.89 0.86
CA TYR A 441 42.28 55.46 -0.32
C TYR A 441 42.72 56.65 -1.21
N PRO A 442 41.87 57.68 -1.46
CA PRO A 442 42.30 58.88 -2.18
C PRO A 442 43.50 59.59 -1.56
N ALA A 443 43.54 59.77 -0.23
CA ALA A 443 44.67 60.41 0.45
C ALA A 443 45.97 59.61 0.29
N TYR A 444 45.92 58.29 0.47
CA TYR A 444 47.08 57.42 0.25
C TYR A 444 47.59 57.51 -1.20
N LEU A 445 46.70 57.39 -2.18
CA LEU A 445 47.08 57.44 -3.60
C LEU A 445 47.60 58.82 -4.01
N ALA A 446 47.07 59.91 -3.43
CA ALA A 446 47.54 61.26 -3.71
C ALA A 446 48.99 61.48 -3.24
N GLU A 447 49.35 61.01 -2.04
CA GLU A 447 50.74 61.11 -1.56
C GLU A 447 51.68 60.16 -2.28
N LEU A 448 51.23 58.95 -2.62
CA LEU A 448 51.99 58.00 -3.43
C LEU A 448 52.32 58.53 -4.85
N ASN A 449 51.62 59.55 -5.34
CA ASN A 449 51.91 60.14 -6.64
C ASN A 449 52.95 61.28 -6.59
N LYS A 450 53.36 61.76 -5.41
CA LYS A 450 54.26 62.92 -5.29
C LYS A 450 55.75 62.60 -5.45
N GLY A 451 56.16 61.33 -5.49
CA GLY A 451 57.58 60.95 -5.48
C GLY A 451 58.28 61.33 -4.17
N ILE A 452 59.36 60.63 -3.81
CA ILE A 452 60.04 60.85 -2.51
C ILE A 452 60.80 62.17 -2.51
N MET A 453 61.42 62.52 -3.62
CA MET A 453 62.31 63.67 -3.78
C MET A 453 61.70 64.73 -4.71
N LEU A 454 62.03 66.01 -4.47
CA LEU A 454 61.69 67.12 -5.37
C LEU A 454 62.49 67.09 -6.68
N VAL A 455 63.68 66.50 -6.66
CA VAL A 455 64.58 66.33 -7.80
C VAL A 455 65.18 64.93 -7.76
N ASP A 456 65.48 64.36 -8.92
CA ASP A 456 66.24 63.11 -9.00
C ASP A 456 67.66 63.33 -8.44
N LEU A 457 67.98 62.66 -7.33
CA LEU A 457 69.25 62.86 -6.63
C LEU A 457 70.46 62.46 -7.48
N LEU A 458 70.33 61.45 -8.34
CA LEU A 458 71.44 61.01 -9.19
C LEU A 458 71.74 62.03 -10.29
N SER A 459 70.70 62.64 -10.86
CA SER A 459 70.81 63.76 -11.80
C SER A 459 71.43 64.96 -11.09
N PHE A 460 70.95 65.31 -9.89
CA PHE A 460 71.53 66.39 -9.08
C PHE A 460 73.02 66.16 -8.76
N CYS A 461 73.41 64.93 -8.42
CA CYS A 461 74.82 64.57 -8.20
C CYS A 461 75.66 64.75 -9.47
N SER A 462 75.14 64.33 -10.63
CA SER A 462 75.85 64.41 -11.91
C SER A 462 76.04 65.87 -12.33
N ASP A 463 74.99 66.69 -12.18
CA ASP A 463 75.05 68.13 -12.43
C ASP A 463 76.03 68.82 -11.47
N LEU A 464 76.03 68.43 -10.18
CA LEU A 464 76.95 68.98 -9.18
C LEU A 464 78.41 68.66 -9.51
N GLU A 465 78.70 67.45 -9.99
CA GLU A 465 80.04 67.05 -10.44
C GLU A 465 80.46 67.77 -11.72
N GLU A 466 79.56 67.94 -12.69
CA GLU A 466 79.84 68.70 -13.91
C GLU A 466 80.17 70.17 -13.60
N GLN A 467 79.44 70.79 -12.66
CA GLN A 467 79.76 72.13 -12.17
C GLN A 467 81.09 72.16 -11.42
N ALA A 468 81.41 71.12 -10.64
CA ALA A 468 82.69 71.01 -9.95
C ALA A 468 83.87 70.87 -10.93
N ASP A 469 83.71 70.14 -12.03
CA ASP A 469 84.74 69.95 -13.07
C ASP A 469 85.15 71.24 -13.79
N GLN A 470 84.30 72.28 -13.75
CA GLN A 470 84.60 73.60 -14.29
C GLN A 470 85.48 74.45 -13.36
N LEU A 471 85.77 73.97 -12.14
CA LEU A 471 86.59 74.67 -11.16
C LEU A 471 88.08 74.36 -11.31
N PRO A 472 88.98 75.28 -10.90
CA PRO A 472 90.40 74.98 -10.79
C PRO A 472 90.64 73.83 -9.80
N ARG A 473 91.58 72.93 -10.14
CA ARG A 473 91.92 71.79 -9.28
C ARG A 473 92.32 72.25 -7.89
N GLY A 474 91.63 71.76 -6.87
CA GLY A 474 91.86 72.21 -5.49
C GLY A 474 90.85 71.68 -4.47
N ALA A 475 90.90 72.25 -3.27
CA ALA A 475 90.07 71.83 -2.14
C ALA A 475 88.57 72.01 -2.40
N LEU A 476 88.16 73.09 -3.10
CA LEU A 476 86.77 73.39 -3.40
C LEU A 476 86.14 72.40 -4.39
N GLU A 477 86.84 72.09 -5.49
CA GLU A 477 86.42 71.06 -6.46
C GLU A 477 86.21 69.71 -5.77
N ASN A 478 87.21 69.27 -4.98
CA ASN A 478 87.14 68.00 -4.25
C ASN A 478 86.03 67.98 -3.20
N ALA A 479 85.75 69.10 -2.54
CA ALA A 479 84.66 69.21 -1.58
C ALA A 479 83.29 69.06 -2.26
N LEU A 480 83.06 69.72 -3.41
CA LEU A 480 81.81 69.60 -4.17
C LEU A 480 81.58 68.18 -4.71
N LYS A 481 82.63 67.52 -5.22
CA LYS A 481 82.58 66.09 -5.61
C LYS A 481 82.34 65.18 -4.39
N GLY A 482 82.90 65.54 -3.23
CA GLY A 482 82.62 64.87 -1.96
C GLY A 482 81.15 64.93 -1.56
N HIS A 483 80.51 66.08 -1.70
CA HIS A 483 79.05 66.23 -1.49
C HIS A 483 78.24 65.41 -2.49
N ALA A 484 78.61 65.40 -3.78
CA ALA A 484 77.94 64.55 -4.77
C ALA A 484 78.03 63.06 -4.41
N SER A 485 79.19 62.61 -3.91
CA SER A 485 79.37 61.24 -3.41
C SER A 485 78.54 60.96 -2.15
N SER A 486 78.45 61.91 -1.21
CA SER A 486 77.60 61.77 -0.02
C SER A 486 76.12 61.66 -0.38
N ILE A 487 75.65 62.50 -1.31
CA ILE A 487 74.27 62.47 -1.81
C ILE A 487 73.97 61.16 -2.56
N ARG A 488 74.93 60.58 -3.31
CA ARG A 488 74.77 59.23 -3.89
C ARG A 488 74.63 58.14 -2.82
N THR A 489 75.37 58.24 -1.73
CA THR A 489 75.24 57.32 -0.59
C THR A 489 73.86 57.46 0.06
N ILE A 490 73.39 58.70 0.30
CA ILE A 490 72.03 58.96 0.80
C ILE A 490 70.96 58.37 -0.13
N HIS A 491 71.11 58.53 -1.44
CA HIS A 491 70.20 57.93 -2.41
C HIS A 491 70.17 56.40 -2.29
N ARG A 492 71.33 55.75 -2.28
CA ARG A 492 71.43 54.28 -2.20
C ARG A 492 70.94 53.71 -0.87
N GLU A 493 71.30 54.34 0.25
CA GLU A 493 71.05 53.80 1.59
C GLU A 493 69.68 54.20 2.15
N GLN A 494 69.14 55.36 1.73
CA GLN A 494 67.90 55.90 2.30
C GLN A 494 66.78 56.00 1.28
N VAL A 495 67.03 56.47 0.05
CA VAL A 495 65.96 56.66 -0.95
C VAL A 495 65.49 55.33 -1.56
N VAL A 496 66.40 54.43 -1.94
CA VAL A 496 66.03 53.12 -2.55
C VAL A 496 65.14 52.26 -1.63
N PRO A 497 65.42 52.10 -0.32
CA PRO A 497 64.51 51.38 0.58
C PRO A 497 63.13 52.05 0.72
N LEU A 498 63.08 53.39 0.71
CA LEU A 498 61.83 54.14 0.75
C LEU A 498 61.02 53.95 -0.54
N GLU A 499 61.65 53.90 -1.72
CA GLU A 499 60.99 53.59 -2.98
C GLU A 499 60.36 52.19 -2.98
N GLN A 500 61.06 51.21 -2.41
CA GLN A 500 60.55 49.84 -2.27
C GLN A 500 59.35 49.77 -1.32
N ALA A 501 59.41 50.48 -0.18
CA ALA A 501 58.29 50.59 0.76
C ALA A 501 57.08 51.30 0.12
N MET A 502 57.32 52.34 -0.68
CA MET A 502 56.31 53.09 -1.42
C MET A 502 55.60 52.22 -2.47
N SER A 503 56.36 51.38 -3.19
CA SER A 503 55.82 50.41 -4.15
C SER A 503 54.93 49.37 -3.46
N THR A 504 55.39 48.83 -2.33
CA THR A 504 54.66 47.85 -1.51
C THR A 504 53.37 48.45 -0.94
N LEU A 505 53.43 49.69 -0.44
CA LEU A 505 52.28 50.45 0.03
C LEU A 505 51.26 50.67 -1.10
N SER A 506 51.71 51.07 -2.29
CA SER A 506 50.85 51.30 -3.46
C SER A 506 50.11 50.03 -3.90
N GLN A 507 50.82 48.90 -3.97
CA GLN A 507 50.21 47.61 -4.32
C GLN A 507 49.17 47.19 -3.27
N SER A 508 49.51 47.31 -1.99
CA SER A 508 48.63 46.91 -0.89
C SER A 508 47.38 47.80 -0.80
N ILE A 509 47.51 49.12 -0.98
CA ILE A 509 46.39 50.07 -0.99
C ILE A 509 45.43 49.79 -2.16
N LYS A 510 45.94 49.54 -3.37
CA LYS A 510 45.10 49.20 -4.54
C LYS A 510 44.36 47.88 -4.34
N LEU A 511 45.03 46.87 -3.75
CA LEU A 511 44.41 45.58 -3.43
C LEU A 511 43.30 45.75 -2.40
N LEU A 512 43.55 46.52 -1.34
CA LEU A 512 42.56 46.81 -0.29
C LEU A 512 41.36 47.58 -0.84
N GLN A 513 41.58 48.58 -1.69
CA GLN A 513 40.51 49.36 -2.32
C GLN A 513 39.56 48.46 -3.12
N LYS A 514 40.11 47.58 -3.97
CA LYS A 514 39.33 46.60 -4.73
C LYS A 514 38.58 45.65 -3.78
N THR A 515 39.26 45.16 -2.76
CA THR A 515 38.68 44.21 -1.81
C THR A 515 37.56 44.83 -0.98
N SER A 516 37.63 46.11 -0.64
CA SER A 516 36.59 46.81 0.15
C SER A 516 35.22 46.81 -0.53
N GLY A 517 35.17 46.89 -1.86
CA GLY A 517 33.91 46.85 -2.62
C GLY A 517 33.35 45.43 -2.78
N ASP A 518 34.23 44.44 -2.96
CA ASP A 518 33.82 43.05 -3.20
C ASP A 518 33.44 42.30 -1.92
N LEU A 519 33.98 42.72 -0.77
CA LEU A 519 33.89 41.96 0.48
C LEU A 519 32.46 41.84 1.05
N PRO A 520 31.64 42.90 1.13
CA PRO A 520 30.26 42.77 1.61
C PRO A 520 29.44 41.80 0.74
N VAL A 521 29.61 41.86 -0.58
CA VAL A 521 28.92 40.97 -1.53
C VAL A 521 29.32 39.51 -1.29
N LYS A 522 30.61 39.24 -1.06
CA LYS A 522 31.10 37.89 -0.73
C LYS A 522 30.51 37.36 0.57
N VAL A 523 30.43 38.19 1.62
CA VAL A 523 29.84 37.82 2.92
C VAL A 523 28.34 37.53 2.79
N THR A 524 27.58 38.39 2.13
CA THR A 524 26.13 38.17 1.92
C THR A 524 25.87 36.88 1.13
N ASN A 525 26.70 36.61 0.12
CA ASN A 525 26.58 35.38 -0.69
C ASN A 525 26.84 34.10 0.11
N ILE A 526 27.68 34.15 1.15
CA ILE A 526 27.94 33.03 2.07
C ILE A 526 26.75 32.83 2.98
N LEU A 527 26.28 33.89 3.64
CA LEU A 527 25.12 33.82 4.53
C LEU A 527 23.89 33.29 3.80
N SER A 528 23.62 33.77 2.58
CA SER A 528 22.53 33.28 1.74
C SER A 528 22.68 31.79 1.36
N ALA A 529 23.91 31.32 1.11
CA ALA A 529 24.14 29.90 0.82
C ALA A 529 23.93 29.01 2.05
N ILE A 530 24.33 29.50 3.23
CA ILE A 530 24.08 28.82 4.52
C ILE A 530 22.59 28.78 4.80
N ASP A 531 21.86 29.89 4.62
CA ASP A 531 20.40 29.97 4.81
C ASP A 531 19.66 29.00 3.89
N ALA A 532 20.08 28.88 2.63
CA ALA A 532 19.50 27.93 1.69
C ALA A 532 19.70 26.47 2.15
N ALA A 533 20.89 26.13 2.66
CA ALA A 533 21.17 24.81 3.21
C ALA A 533 20.37 24.52 4.50
N GLU A 534 20.32 25.49 5.43
CA GLU A 534 19.51 25.38 6.65
C GLU A 534 18.01 25.26 6.36
N TYR A 535 17.51 25.95 5.33
CA TYR A 535 16.12 25.83 4.89
C TYR A 535 15.80 24.43 4.36
N LEU A 536 16.68 23.84 3.54
CA LEU A 536 16.51 22.46 3.06
C LEU A 536 16.47 21.44 4.20
N ILE A 537 17.32 21.62 5.22
CA ILE A 537 17.32 20.75 6.41
C ILE A 537 16.05 20.98 7.24
N THR A 538 15.68 22.23 7.50
CA THR A 538 14.58 22.55 8.43
C THR A 538 13.21 22.26 7.84
N ASN A 539 12.99 22.55 6.55
CA ASN A 539 11.69 22.38 5.92
C ASN A 539 11.59 21.06 5.15
N ASN A 540 12.47 20.81 4.17
CA ASN A 540 12.32 19.66 3.28
C ASN A 540 12.62 18.35 4.02
N ALA A 541 13.72 18.30 4.78
CA ALA A 541 14.03 17.09 5.54
C ALA A 541 13.01 16.84 6.67
N SER A 542 12.53 17.88 7.36
CA SER A 542 11.48 17.74 8.38
C SER A 542 10.15 17.24 7.77
N TYR A 543 9.81 17.69 6.56
CA TYR A 543 8.64 17.20 5.85
C TYR A 543 8.74 15.69 5.54
N VAL A 544 9.88 15.25 4.98
CA VAL A 544 10.12 13.82 4.69
C VAL A 544 10.07 12.99 5.97
N VAL A 545 10.68 13.47 7.05
CA VAL A 545 10.64 12.80 8.36
C VAL A 545 9.21 12.62 8.87
N LYS A 546 8.37 13.66 8.79
CA LYS A 546 6.96 13.60 9.19
C LYS A 546 6.13 12.67 8.29
N GLN A 547 6.39 12.70 6.99
CA GLN A 547 5.79 11.77 6.02
C GLN A 547 6.11 10.32 6.37
N GLU A 548 7.38 10.00 6.60
CA GLU A 548 7.81 8.64 6.92
C GLU A 548 7.32 8.15 8.28
N ALA A 549 7.30 9.02 9.30
CA ALA A 549 6.71 8.70 10.60
C ALA A 549 5.22 8.36 10.48
N LYS A 550 4.47 9.14 9.68
CA LYS A 550 3.06 8.86 9.39
C LYS A 550 2.88 7.55 8.61
N GLY A 551 3.70 7.29 7.60
CA GLY A 551 3.69 6.06 6.81
C GLY A 551 3.99 4.82 7.64
N PHE A 552 4.90 4.93 8.61
CA PHE A 552 5.20 3.87 9.58
C PHE A 552 3.98 3.55 10.45
N VAL A 553 3.33 4.57 11.03
CA VAL A 553 2.08 4.38 11.79
C VAL A 553 0.99 3.74 10.94
N GLN A 554 0.83 4.18 9.69
CA GLN A 554 -0.12 3.57 8.75
C GLN A 554 0.21 2.09 8.46
N THR A 555 1.48 1.71 8.43
CA THR A 555 1.91 0.32 8.26
C THR A 555 1.48 -0.54 9.45
N LEU A 556 1.70 -0.06 10.68
CA LEU A 556 1.27 -0.75 11.91
C LEU A 556 -0.24 -0.96 11.94
N VAL A 557 -0.99 0.09 11.59
CA VAL A 557 -2.45 0.04 11.43
C VAL A 557 -2.86 -0.92 10.31
N GLY A 558 -2.11 -0.95 9.21
CA GLY A 558 -2.34 -1.81 8.06
C GLY A 558 -2.27 -3.30 8.38
N TYR A 559 -1.48 -3.72 9.37
CA TYR A 559 -1.45 -5.13 9.81
C TYR A 559 -2.78 -5.57 10.43
N PHE A 560 -3.37 -4.71 11.25
CA PHE A 560 -4.69 -4.94 11.80
C PHE A 560 -5.77 -4.92 10.72
N GLN A 561 -5.72 -3.96 9.81
CA GLN A 561 -6.61 -3.86 8.65
C GLN A 561 -6.61 -5.16 7.82
N GLN A 562 -5.41 -5.68 7.50
CA GLN A 562 -5.23 -6.94 6.80
C GLN A 562 -5.86 -8.11 7.56
N TYR A 563 -5.60 -8.22 8.87
CA TYR A 563 -6.23 -9.25 9.70
C TYR A 563 -7.75 -9.17 9.66
N THR A 564 -8.33 -7.97 9.85
CA THR A 564 -9.79 -7.78 9.87
C THR A 564 -10.45 -8.09 8.52
N ASN A 565 -9.82 -7.70 7.41
CA ASN A 565 -10.30 -8.01 6.06
C ASN A 565 -10.20 -9.51 5.75
N TRP A 566 -9.11 -10.16 6.19
CA TRP A 566 -8.95 -11.59 6.04
C TRP A 566 -10.01 -12.36 6.84
N VAL A 567 -10.24 -12.02 8.10
CA VAL A 567 -11.31 -12.62 8.93
C VAL A 567 -12.67 -12.47 8.26
N LYS A 568 -12.99 -11.27 7.73
CA LYS A 568 -14.24 -11.03 7.01
C LYS A 568 -14.38 -11.99 5.82
N ASN A 569 -13.37 -12.04 4.96
CA ASN A 569 -13.42 -12.86 3.74
C ASN A 569 -13.48 -14.36 4.06
N SER A 570 -12.68 -14.82 5.01
CA SER A 570 -12.70 -16.23 5.44
C SER A 570 -14.04 -16.60 6.08
N LEU A 571 -14.68 -15.74 6.87
CA LEU A 571 -16.03 -16.03 7.40
C LEU A 571 -17.10 -16.08 6.32
N THR A 572 -16.99 -15.26 5.28
CA THR A 572 -17.97 -15.26 4.18
C THR A 572 -17.84 -16.47 3.24
N ALA A 573 -16.65 -17.04 3.08
CA ALA A 573 -16.40 -18.05 2.04
C ALA A 573 -15.79 -19.39 2.54
N GLU A 574 -14.91 -19.35 3.53
CA GLU A 574 -14.04 -20.49 3.88
C GLU A 574 -14.45 -21.17 5.19
N VAL A 575 -14.99 -20.42 6.15
CA VAL A 575 -15.38 -20.94 7.45
C VAL A 575 -16.83 -21.40 7.42
N ALA A 576 -17.05 -22.61 7.94
CA ALA A 576 -18.35 -23.26 7.98
C ALA A 576 -19.05 -23.30 6.61
N GLN A 577 -18.34 -23.75 5.58
CA GLN A 577 -18.91 -23.98 4.24
C GLN A 577 -20.20 -24.79 4.29
N CYS A 578 -21.31 -24.21 3.83
CA CYS A 578 -22.65 -24.75 4.11
C CYS A 578 -23.22 -25.68 3.04
N LYS A 579 -22.41 -26.15 2.06
CA LYS A 579 -22.80 -27.18 1.08
C LYS A 579 -23.40 -28.45 1.68
N PRO A 580 -22.97 -28.95 2.86
CA PRO A 580 -23.66 -30.08 3.48
C PRO A 580 -25.15 -29.82 3.74
N ILE A 581 -25.55 -28.58 4.00
CA ILE A 581 -26.97 -28.22 4.23
C ILE A 581 -27.76 -28.32 2.93
N SER A 582 -27.25 -27.79 1.81
CA SER A 582 -27.94 -27.94 0.51
C SER A 582 -28.01 -29.40 0.07
N ASN A 583 -26.95 -30.18 0.32
CA ASN A 583 -26.94 -31.60 -0.02
C ASN A 583 -27.99 -32.40 0.76
N ILE A 584 -28.29 -32.03 2.01
CA ILE A 584 -29.38 -32.65 2.79
C ILE A 584 -30.74 -32.36 2.14
N VAL A 585 -30.97 -31.12 1.73
CA VAL A 585 -32.22 -30.72 1.05
C VAL A 585 -32.38 -31.47 -0.28
N ASP A 586 -31.32 -31.52 -1.09
CA ASP A 586 -31.31 -32.25 -2.37
C ASP A 586 -31.52 -33.77 -2.14
N SER A 587 -30.88 -34.35 -1.11
CA SER A 587 -31.04 -35.77 -0.79
C SER A 587 -32.45 -36.10 -0.33
N ALA A 588 -33.08 -35.22 0.46
CA ALA A 588 -34.46 -35.40 0.91
C ALA A 588 -35.45 -35.35 -0.27
N GLU A 589 -35.24 -34.42 -1.22
CA GLU A 589 -36.00 -34.36 -2.47
C GLU A 589 -35.85 -35.66 -3.28
N ILE A 590 -34.60 -36.09 -3.52
CA ILE A 590 -34.32 -37.30 -4.31
C ILE A 590 -34.97 -38.53 -3.69
N VAL A 591 -34.85 -38.72 -2.37
CA VAL A 591 -35.43 -39.88 -1.67
C VAL A 591 -36.96 -39.83 -1.70
N ALA A 592 -37.57 -38.70 -1.36
CA ALA A 592 -39.02 -38.61 -1.30
C ALA A 592 -39.66 -38.67 -2.69
N CYS A 593 -39.17 -37.88 -3.64
CA CYS A 593 -39.81 -37.72 -4.94
C CYS A 593 -39.33 -38.75 -5.95
N SER A 594 -38.02 -38.84 -6.19
CA SER A 594 -37.48 -39.71 -7.25
C SER A 594 -37.47 -41.19 -6.90
N PHE A 595 -37.33 -41.56 -5.62
CA PHE A 595 -37.36 -42.98 -5.24
C PHE A 595 -38.77 -43.45 -4.86
N ILE A 596 -39.50 -42.71 -4.03
CA ILE A 596 -40.79 -43.18 -3.52
C ILE A 596 -41.93 -42.84 -4.49
N ILE A 597 -42.12 -41.55 -4.81
CA ILE A 597 -43.28 -41.09 -5.58
C ILE A 597 -43.20 -41.54 -7.04
N ASP A 598 -42.05 -41.43 -7.69
CA ASP A 598 -41.85 -41.94 -9.05
C ASP A 598 -42.08 -43.45 -9.16
N SER A 599 -41.69 -44.23 -8.14
CA SER A 599 -41.96 -45.68 -8.11
C SER A 599 -43.45 -45.98 -8.01
N VAL A 600 -44.18 -45.27 -7.15
CA VAL A 600 -45.65 -45.38 -7.06
C VAL A 600 -46.29 -44.98 -8.38
N ASN A 601 -45.79 -43.91 -9.01
CA ASN A 601 -46.30 -43.41 -10.29
C ASN A 601 -46.08 -44.40 -11.43
N THR A 602 -44.88 -44.98 -11.50
CA THR A 602 -44.55 -46.02 -12.47
C THR A 602 -45.44 -47.25 -12.30
N PHE A 603 -45.70 -47.65 -11.05
CA PHE A 603 -46.50 -48.84 -10.74
C PHE A 603 -47.96 -48.69 -11.18
N TRP A 604 -48.64 -47.60 -10.80
CA TRP A 604 -50.03 -47.40 -11.22
C TRP A 604 -50.15 -47.16 -12.72
N PHE A 605 -49.18 -46.49 -13.35
CA PHE A 605 -49.17 -46.25 -14.79
C PHE A 605 -49.07 -47.58 -15.56
N GLY A 606 -48.15 -48.46 -15.16
CA GLY A 606 -47.99 -49.79 -15.74
C GLY A 606 -49.22 -50.69 -15.56
N LEU A 607 -49.77 -50.75 -14.34
CA LEU A 607 -50.98 -51.52 -14.07
C LEU A 607 -52.22 -50.94 -14.75
N GLY A 608 -52.33 -49.62 -14.83
CA GLY A 608 -53.40 -48.94 -15.56
C GLY A 608 -53.38 -49.28 -17.04
N GLY A 609 -52.19 -49.26 -17.66
CA GLY A 609 -52.00 -49.74 -19.02
C GLY A 609 -52.41 -51.21 -19.20
N CYS A 610 -52.05 -52.08 -18.24
CA CYS A 610 -52.50 -53.48 -18.24
C CYS A 610 -54.03 -53.58 -18.19
N CYS A 611 -54.70 -52.83 -17.32
CA CYS A 611 -56.17 -52.83 -17.22
C CYS A 611 -56.84 -52.41 -18.54
N ILE A 612 -56.29 -51.41 -19.23
CA ILE A 612 -56.80 -50.96 -20.53
C ILE A 612 -56.64 -52.07 -21.58
N LEU A 613 -55.51 -52.76 -21.61
CA LEU A 613 -55.24 -53.85 -22.56
C LEU A 613 -56.01 -55.15 -22.24
N LEU A 614 -56.46 -55.34 -21.00
CA LEU A 614 -57.36 -56.45 -20.65
C LEU A 614 -58.71 -56.33 -21.35
N ILE A 615 -59.20 -55.13 -21.66
CA ILE A 615 -60.50 -54.93 -22.33
C ILE A 615 -60.52 -55.59 -23.74
N PRO A 616 -59.63 -55.23 -24.69
CA PRO A 616 -59.59 -55.91 -25.98
C PRO A 616 -59.21 -57.39 -25.83
N SER A 617 -58.33 -57.74 -24.87
CA SER A 617 -58.00 -59.14 -24.59
C SER A 617 -59.23 -59.97 -24.23
N ILE A 618 -60.12 -59.47 -23.37
CA ILE A 618 -61.38 -60.14 -23.01
C ILE A 618 -62.25 -60.31 -24.26
N ILE A 619 -62.41 -59.26 -25.07
CA ILE A 619 -63.24 -59.32 -26.29
C ILE A 619 -62.73 -60.41 -27.23
N PHE A 620 -61.42 -60.43 -27.50
CA PHE A 620 -60.82 -61.44 -28.37
C PHE A 620 -60.91 -62.84 -27.76
N SER A 621 -60.61 -63.02 -26.48
CA SER A 621 -60.72 -64.31 -25.80
C SER A 621 -62.14 -64.87 -25.83
N VAL A 622 -63.18 -64.05 -25.63
CA VAL A 622 -64.60 -64.46 -25.74
C VAL A 622 -64.98 -64.82 -27.17
N LYS A 623 -64.54 -64.05 -28.17
CA LYS A 623 -64.84 -64.33 -29.57
C LYS A 623 -64.14 -65.60 -30.04
N LEU A 624 -62.88 -65.77 -29.66
CA LEU A 624 -62.05 -66.89 -30.08
C LEU A 624 -62.44 -68.20 -29.38
N SER A 625 -62.88 -68.14 -28.11
CA SER A 625 -63.35 -69.31 -27.39
C SER A 625 -64.57 -69.97 -28.05
N LYS A 626 -65.44 -69.20 -28.72
CA LYS A 626 -66.55 -69.75 -29.51
C LYS A 626 -66.10 -70.62 -30.66
N TYR A 627 -64.91 -70.38 -31.23
CA TYR A 627 -64.34 -71.18 -32.31
C TYR A 627 -63.55 -72.39 -31.82
N TYR A 628 -63.12 -72.39 -30.55
CA TYR A 628 -62.31 -73.48 -29.99
C TYR A 628 -63.11 -74.47 -29.13
N ARG A 629 -64.14 -74.01 -28.42
CA ARG A 629 -64.97 -74.87 -27.56
C ARG A 629 -65.82 -75.84 -28.38
N ARG A 630 -65.90 -77.08 -27.93
CA ARG A 630 -66.88 -78.06 -28.42
C ARG A 630 -68.26 -77.67 -27.87
N MET A 631 -69.26 -77.60 -28.73
CA MET A 631 -70.65 -77.30 -28.34
C MET A 631 -71.47 -78.59 -28.24
N ASP A 632 -72.49 -78.61 -27.39
CA ASP A 632 -73.34 -79.79 -27.21
C ASP A 632 -74.34 -79.98 -28.35
N THR A 633 -74.66 -78.89 -29.06
CA THR A 633 -75.58 -78.86 -30.21
C THR A 633 -75.01 -77.98 -31.32
N GLU A 634 -75.36 -78.30 -32.57
CA GLU A 634 -75.11 -77.47 -33.74
C GLU A 634 -76.43 -77.21 -34.48
N ASP A 635 -76.62 -75.97 -34.94
CA ASP A 635 -77.78 -75.61 -35.75
C ASP A 635 -77.63 -76.28 -37.13
N VAL A 636 -78.53 -77.19 -37.45
CA VAL A 636 -78.67 -77.75 -38.80
C VAL A 636 -79.59 -76.82 -39.58
N PHE A 637 -79.01 -76.02 -40.48
CA PHE A 637 -79.82 -75.36 -41.50
C PHE A 637 -80.04 -76.36 -42.64
N GLU A 638 -81.29 -76.73 -42.91
CA GLU A 638 -81.61 -77.51 -44.10
C GLU A 638 -81.23 -76.69 -45.35
N ASP A 639 -80.39 -77.26 -46.20
CA ASP A 639 -80.02 -76.67 -47.49
C ASP A 639 -81.26 -76.56 -48.38
N SER A 640 -81.85 -75.36 -48.45
CA SER A 640 -82.79 -75.03 -49.53
C SER A 640 -82.01 -74.97 -50.85
N PRO A 641 -82.46 -75.65 -51.93
CA PRO A 641 -81.72 -75.74 -53.18
C PRO A 641 -81.91 -74.47 -53.99
N TYR A 642 -81.20 -73.40 -53.64
CA TYR A 642 -80.95 -72.30 -54.57
C TYR A 642 -79.50 -71.86 -54.48
N ASN A 643 -78.79 -72.12 -55.56
CA ASN A 643 -77.41 -71.72 -55.79
C ASN A 643 -77.42 -70.19 -55.96
N ASP A 644 -76.92 -69.42 -54.99
CA ASP A 644 -76.22 -68.17 -55.30
C ASP A 644 -75.38 -67.64 -54.14
N THR A 645 -74.07 -67.67 -54.41
CA THR A 645 -72.96 -66.87 -53.87
C THR A 645 -73.27 -65.72 -52.91
N LEU A 646 -73.08 -65.92 -51.60
CA LEU A 646 -72.56 -64.84 -50.72
C LEU A 646 -72.02 -65.43 -49.39
N ASN A 647 -70.74 -65.20 -49.12
CA ASN A 647 -70.10 -65.49 -47.83
C ASN A 647 -70.87 -64.78 -46.69
N TRP A 648 -71.50 -65.52 -45.77
CA TRP A 648 -72.03 -64.93 -44.55
C TRP A 648 -71.86 -65.82 -43.31
N PHE A 649 -71.27 -65.21 -42.27
CA PHE A 649 -70.88 -65.77 -40.98
C PHE A 649 -72.07 -66.21 -40.08
N PRO A 650 -72.01 -67.37 -39.39
CA PRO A 650 -73.01 -67.71 -38.37
C PRO A 650 -72.83 -66.85 -37.10
N ARG A 651 -73.88 -66.14 -36.67
CA ARG A 651 -74.03 -65.60 -35.31
C ARG A 651 -74.82 -66.60 -34.47
N ALA A 652 -74.34 -66.85 -33.25
CA ALA A 652 -75.06 -67.66 -32.25
C ALA A 652 -76.07 -66.81 -31.45
N SER A 653 -77.27 -67.35 -31.27
CA SER A 653 -78.30 -66.91 -30.31
C SER A 653 -78.34 -67.87 -29.11
N ALA A 654 -78.79 -67.40 -27.95
CA ALA A 654 -78.94 -68.21 -26.74
C ALA A 654 -80.10 -69.23 -26.86
N PRO A 655 -80.05 -70.38 -26.16
CA PRO A 655 -81.07 -71.42 -26.27
C PRO A 655 -82.43 -70.97 -25.71
N PRO A 656 -83.55 -71.53 -26.21
CA PRO A 656 -84.86 -71.24 -25.66
C PRO A 656 -84.99 -71.87 -24.26
N SER A 657 -85.50 -71.10 -23.32
CA SER A 657 -86.08 -71.65 -22.09
C SER A 657 -87.42 -72.27 -22.44
N ASP A 658 -87.62 -73.54 -22.07
CA ASP A 658 -88.68 -73.94 -21.15
C ASP A 658 -88.81 -75.47 -21.08
N TRP A 659 -89.12 -75.92 -19.85
CA TRP A 659 -89.94 -77.08 -19.45
C TRP A 659 -90.08 -78.27 -20.40
#